data_AF-A0A1S9P7N0-F1
#
_entry.id   AF-A0A1S9P7N0-F1
#
_cell.length_a   1.000
_cell.length_b   1.000
_cell.length_c   1.000
_cell.angle_alpha   90.00
_cell.angle_beta   90.00
_cell.angle_gamma   90.00
#
_symmetry.space_group_name_H-M   'P 1'
#
loop_
_entity.id
_entity.type
_entity.pdbx_description
1 polymer ?
#
loop_
_entity_poly.entity_id
_entity_poly.type
_entity_poly.pdbx_seq_one_letter_code
_entity_poly.pdbx_strand_id
1 'polypeptide(L)'
;MNQQGEVINWNTGAARFFGFEPAEVLGMPADILFSQSQLAQALLSTHSRPFYQAEWQLARGGEMVLVKLQLITTNGEGDSYALLGQSLSGGYKPGNASDADSPFLYNESLFRQLIEHSHSGISLFDSRLNFIYRSPSAARITGFKDTQRAVLTVYETVHPEDLAHVKAVLNDLMLFPGQSRQCHFRCQHADGHFIHLDCIFTNWLDEPGIRAIVLNFHDVIETKLSETKLDGMMQELSAYQYALDEAAIVVVTDRFGSITHVNDYFCRISGYSREEVLGMDHQLLIYNHYPKAFLKNIRHNLAMGKIWRGDIRNRAKDKSFYWVTTTIVPFLNPDGKPYRHIAICYDITAGKQAEEELQRLFESVPDIVCTVGTNRRFRWVNPAVRNILGYTEDEFVQKTIDELIHPADREVSRHRMKRFIEAEIDTHSFENRYIKKDGSVINLAWSVRKSPEEGIHFCIARDITEKKQLEELLHKTNELAHIGSWALYPQTGNVFWSDITRELLEVAPDYDMQWHMADIFCGPESLNKINGSIDDVINGGDPFNIEIEVRTGGGKMIWVSILGEGKFDGGVCTQVYGTVQDIDIQKRAQLKLQEQAEELAASGQRYGELFHMNPLPMFVFDADTLAFMDINSAAIKQYGYSREEFLSMTLREIRPAGEVDRLNRAVEERRLHNHLFRPGVFTHLKKNGEAIQVEIVSSALQYHERPARLALVLDVTERNRQVAEIEAQNKKLREISWMQSHIVRAPLSRIMGLVNLLHDTNPNNKEIAEITGYIQLSAKELDQVIQNITDSAFSN
;
A
#
# COMPACT_ATOMS: atom_id res chain seq x y z
N MET A 1 90.36 18.70 12.48
CA MET A 1 90.38 18.45 13.95
C MET A 1 90.11 16.99 14.19
N ASN A 2 90.71 16.39 15.22
CA ASN A 2 90.32 15.05 15.70
C ASN A 2 89.05 15.12 16.56
N GLN A 3 88.56 13.98 17.07
CA GLN A 3 87.37 13.93 17.95
C GLN A 3 87.55 14.66 19.28
N GLN A 4 88.78 14.76 19.78
CA GLN A 4 89.12 15.48 21.01
C GLN A 4 89.08 17.01 20.82
N GLY A 5 88.91 17.49 19.58
CA GLY A 5 88.84 18.91 19.23
C GLY A 5 90.21 19.54 18.90
N GLU A 6 91.27 18.77 18.75
CA GLU A 6 92.63 19.25 18.48
C GLU A 6 92.89 19.46 16.99
N VAL A 7 93.71 20.45 16.64
CA VAL A 7 94.03 20.79 15.25
C VAL A 7 95.13 19.85 14.72
N ILE A 8 94.71 18.88 13.90
CA ILE A 8 95.60 17.87 13.29
C ILE A 8 96.16 18.24 11.89
N ASN A 9 95.67 19.31 11.27
CA ASN A 9 96.15 19.78 9.96
C ASN A 9 95.87 21.29 9.83
N TRP A 10 96.82 22.03 9.26
CA TRP A 10 96.77 23.48 9.10
C TRP A 10 97.42 23.86 7.76
N ASN A 11 96.63 24.36 6.81
CA ASN A 11 97.12 24.69 5.46
C ASN A 11 97.55 26.16 5.35
N THR A 12 98.26 26.49 4.26
CA THR A 12 98.79 27.83 4.00
C THR A 12 97.71 28.91 3.86
N GLY A 13 96.48 28.52 3.53
CA GLY A 13 95.32 29.42 3.51
C GLY A 13 94.87 29.78 4.93
N ALA A 14 94.74 28.80 5.82
CA ALA A 14 94.41 29.01 7.22
C ALA A 14 95.49 29.83 7.95
N ALA A 15 96.78 29.58 7.65
CA ALA A 15 97.88 30.36 8.20
C ALA A 15 97.79 31.85 7.82
N ARG A 16 97.54 32.16 6.55
CA ARG A 16 97.31 33.54 6.08
C ARG A 16 96.04 34.17 6.64
N PHE A 17 94.99 33.38 6.89
CA PHE A 17 93.68 33.91 7.29
C PHE A 17 93.59 34.20 8.79
N PHE A 18 94.14 33.34 9.63
CA PHE A 18 94.07 33.48 11.09
C PHE A 18 95.35 34.03 11.73
N GLY A 19 96.47 34.11 11.00
CA GLY A 19 97.73 34.69 11.48
C GLY A 19 98.59 33.78 12.37
N PHE A 20 98.37 32.46 12.30
CA PHE A 20 99.18 31.47 13.02
C PHE A 20 99.89 30.53 12.04
N GLU A 21 101.17 30.26 12.27
CA GLU A 21 101.92 29.28 11.48
C GLU A 21 101.59 27.84 11.91
N PRO A 22 101.68 26.82 11.02
CA PRO A 22 101.30 25.45 11.33
C PRO A 22 101.97 24.88 12.60
N ALA A 23 103.24 25.22 12.84
CA ALA A 23 104.01 24.77 14.00
C ALA A 23 103.47 25.28 15.36
N GLU A 24 102.61 26.30 15.35
CA GLU A 24 102.05 26.92 16.56
C GLU A 24 100.65 26.39 16.91
N VAL A 25 99.98 25.74 15.95
CA VAL A 25 98.56 25.34 16.04
C VAL A 25 98.41 23.82 16.05
N LEU A 26 99.29 23.09 15.36
CA LEU A 26 99.20 21.64 15.26
C LEU A 26 99.36 20.97 16.63
N GLY A 27 98.36 20.17 17.01
CA GLY A 27 98.27 19.50 18.32
C GLY A 27 97.68 20.34 19.45
N MET A 28 97.28 21.60 19.21
CA MET A 28 96.52 22.39 20.19
C MET A 28 95.01 22.17 20.07
N PRO A 29 94.23 22.30 21.16
CA PRO A 29 92.77 22.34 21.08
C PRO A 29 92.32 23.52 20.23
N ALA A 30 91.27 23.33 19.43
CA ALA A 30 90.76 24.34 18.50
C ALA A 30 90.00 25.49 19.20
N ASP A 31 89.90 25.48 20.53
CA ASP A 31 89.33 26.60 21.28
C ASP A 31 90.24 27.84 21.31
N ILE A 32 91.49 27.73 20.81
CA ILE A 32 92.32 28.89 20.47
C ILE A 32 91.79 29.70 19.26
N LEU A 33 90.84 29.13 18.49
CA LEU A 33 90.17 29.76 17.35
C LEU A 33 88.68 30.07 17.62
N PHE A 34 88.05 29.40 18.59
CA PHE A 34 86.61 29.47 18.85
C PHE A 34 86.31 29.36 20.36
N SER A 35 85.30 30.07 20.88
CA SER A 35 84.91 29.85 22.28
C SER A 35 84.35 28.43 22.50
N GLN A 36 84.68 27.78 23.63
CA GLN A 36 84.28 26.38 23.90
C GLN A 36 82.77 26.14 23.77
N SER A 37 81.94 27.11 24.15
CA SER A 37 80.47 27.03 24.03
C SER A 37 79.98 27.04 22.58
N GLN A 38 80.65 27.77 21.68
CA GLN A 38 80.35 27.76 20.24
C GLN A 38 80.81 26.46 19.57
N LEU A 39 82.00 25.96 19.94
CA LEU A 39 82.53 24.69 19.41
C LEU A 39 81.61 23.51 19.81
N ALA A 40 81.14 23.48 21.06
CA ALA A 40 80.22 22.46 21.55
C ALA A 40 78.87 22.48 20.82
N GLN A 41 78.28 23.67 20.57
CA GLN A 41 77.05 23.80 19.79
C GLN A 41 77.22 23.31 18.34
N ALA A 42 78.35 23.64 17.71
CA ALA A 42 78.64 23.19 16.35
C ALA A 42 78.71 21.66 16.26
N LEU A 43 79.49 21.02 17.14
CA LEU A 43 79.66 19.56 17.18
C LEU A 43 78.36 18.82 17.48
N LEU A 44 77.54 19.32 18.42
CA LEU A 44 76.22 18.76 18.73
C LEU A 44 75.27 18.78 17.52
N SER A 45 75.34 19.81 16.68
CA SER A 45 74.47 19.95 15.50
C SER A 45 74.86 19.01 14.34
N THR A 46 76.15 18.68 14.20
CA THR A 46 76.65 17.85 13.10
C THR A 46 76.33 16.36 13.22
N HIS A 47 75.87 15.87 14.38
CA HIS A 47 75.39 14.49 14.51
C HIS A 47 74.08 14.21 13.76
N SER A 48 73.34 15.23 13.32
CA SER A 48 72.04 15.06 12.65
C SER A 48 72.02 15.46 11.17
N ARG A 49 73.04 16.19 10.68
CA ARG A 49 73.22 16.57 9.27
C ARG A 49 74.72 16.74 8.94
N PRO A 50 75.20 16.33 7.75
CA PRO A 50 76.63 16.35 7.40
C PRO A 50 77.19 17.75 7.07
N PHE A 51 76.46 18.82 7.39
CA PHE A 51 76.92 20.19 7.26
C PHE A 51 76.25 21.07 8.34
N TYR A 52 77.06 21.94 8.95
CA TYR A 52 76.60 23.04 9.79
C TYR A 52 77.24 24.33 9.30
N GLN A 53 76.46 25.41 9.32
CA GLN A 53 76.89 26.75 8.90
C GLN A 53 76.52 27.73 10.01
N ALA A 54 77.53 28.42 10.54
CA ALA A 54 77.35 29.54 11.45
C ALA A 54 78.41 30.62 11.17
N GLU A 55 78.14 31.83 11.65
CA GLU A 55 79.02 32.98 11.55
C GLU A 55 79.84 33.08 12.85
N TRP A 56 81.16 33.10 12.72
CA TRP A 56 82.09 33.07 13.86
C TRP A 56 83.18 34.15 13.76
N GLN A 57 83.91 34.32 14.86
CA GLN A 57 84.78 35.48 15.14
C GLN A 57 86.01 35.06 15.96
N LEU A 58 87.21 35.03 15.35
CA LEU A 58 88.47 35.60 15.87
C LEU A 58 89.65 35.37 14.90
N ALA A 59 90.65 36.25 14.95
CA ALA A 59 91.99 36.06 14.38
C ALA A 59 93.08 36.48 15.39
N ARG A 60 94.34 36.09 15.16
CA ARG A 60 95.47 36.36 16.07
C ARG A 60 95.74 37.86 16.19
N GLY A 61 95.41 38.44 17.34
CA GLY A 61 95.52 39.88 17.61
C GLY A 61 94.24 40.54 18.13
N GLY A 62 93.10 39.84 18.07
CA GLY A 62 91.83 40.31 18.62
C GLY A 62 90.94 41.08 17.64
N GLU A 63 91.30 41.14 16.35
CA GLU A 63 90.44 41.73 15.32
C GLU A 63 89.29 40.80 14.90
N MET A 64 88.21 41.44 14.46
CA MET A 64 86.94 40.82 14.08
C MET A 64 86.94 40.47 12.59
N VAL A 65 86.85 39.18 12.24
CA VAL A 65 86.65 38.74 10.84
C VAL A 65 85.42 37.85 10.76
N LEU A 66 84.50 38.18 9.86
CA LEU A 66 83.21 37.49 9.71
C LEU A 66 83.35 36.37 8.66
N VAL A 67 83.43 35.14 9.14
CA VAL A 67 83.63 33.94 8.33
C VAL A 67 82.42 33.03 8.34
N LYS A 68 82.06 32.56 7.14
CA LYS A 68 81.20 31.40 6.94
C LYS A 68 82.09 30.16 6.92
N LEU A 69 81.98 29.34 7.94
CA LEU A 69 82.73 28.09 8.09
C LEU A 69 81.77 26.90 8.01
N GLN A 70 82.18 25.86 7.28
CA GLN A 70 81.46 24.60 7.13
C GLN A 70 82.26 23.48 7.79
N LEU A 71 81.68 22.81 8.79
CA LEU A 71 82.17 21.52 9.27
C LEU A 71 81.74 20.40 8.32
N ILE A 72 82.68 19.51 7.99
CA ILE A 72 82.43 18.28 7.23
C ILE A 72 83.14 17.13 7.95
N THR A 73 82.43 16.03 8.20
CA THR A 73 83.01 14.75 8.68
C THR A 73 83.79 14.10 7.55
N THR A 74 85.10 13.91 7.70
CA THR A 74 85.95 13.47 6.57
C THR A 74 85.92 11.97 6.27
N ASN A 75 85.34 11.15 7.15
CA ASN A 75 85.05 9.73 6.93
C ASN A 75 83.75 9.35 7.67
N GLY A 76 83.02 8.35 7.15
CA GLY A 76 81.66 7.98 7.59
C GLY A 76 81.53 7.40 9.02
N GLU A 77 82.62 7.25 9.76
CA GLU A 77 82.63 6.78 11.16
C GLU A 77 82.85 7.91 12.18
N GLY A 78 83.02 9.16 11.73
CA GLY A 78 82.97 10.35 12.62
C GLY A 78 84.28 10.73 13.32
N ASP A 79 85.43 10.16 12.91
CA ASP A 79 86.71 10.32 13.61
C ASP A 79 87.48 11.62 13.32
N SER A 80 87.06 12.45 12.37
CA SER A 80 87.72 13.72 12.05
C SER A 80 86.81 14.74 11.36
N TYR A 81 87.02 16.01 11.69
CA TYR A 81 86.28 17.15 11.17
C TYR A 81 87.19 18.07 10.35
N ALA A 82 86.83 18.31 9.08
CA ALA A 82 87.40 19.38 8.27
C ALA A 82 86.59 20.66 8.45
N LEU A 83 87.29 21.80 8.45
CA LEU A 83 86.70 23.13 8.59
C LEU A 83 87.05 23.95 7.34
N LEU A 84 86.06 24.29 6.51
CA LEU A 84 86.25 25.03 5.26
C LEU A 84 85.63 26.42 5.40
N GLY A 85 86.42 27.47 5.19
CA GLY A 85 86.03 28.86 5.43
C GLY A 85 86.04 29.74 4.19
N GLN A 86 85.06 30.64 4.11
CA GLN A 86 85.05 31.75 3.17
C GLN A 86 84.73 33.06 3.92
N SER A 87 85.48 34.13 3.65
CA SER A 87 85.18 35.47 4.18
C SER A 87 83.90 36.02 3.55
N LEU A 88 83.04 36.64 4.35
CA LEU A 88 81.83 37.32 3.89
C LEU A 88 81.97 38.85 3.83
N SER A 89 83.10 39.42 4.26
CA SER A 89 83.35 40.87 4.19
C SER A 89 84.06 41.28 2.88
N GLY A 90 83.26 41.72 1.90
CA GLY A 90 83.77 42.42 0.72
C GLY A 90 84.04 43.90 1.03
N GLY A 91 85.26 44.37 0.77
CA GLY A 91 85.58 45.80 0.82
C GLY A 91 86.96 46.13 1.38
N TYR A 92 88.01 45.97 0.58
CA TYR A 92 89.31 46.58 0.86
C TYR A 92 89.41 47.94 0.17
N LYS A 93 89.59 49.00 0.96
CA LYS A 93 89.93 50.36 0.48
C LYS A 93 91.45 50.50 0.37
N PRO A 94 91.98 51.39 -0.52
CA PRO A 94 93.41 51.47 -0.76
C PRO A 94 94.17 52.04 0.44
N GLY A 95 95.29 51.40 0.79
CA GLY A 95 96.30 51.96 1.68
C GLY A 95 97.15 53.00 0.96
N ASN A 96 97.52 54.08 1.67
CA ASN A 96 98.33 55.17 1.13
C ASN A 96 99.77 54.73 0.81
N ALA A 97 100.39 55.44 -0.12
CA ALA A 97 101.71 55.14 -0.67
C ALA A 97 102.88 55.39 0.30
N SER A 98 103.89 54.52 0.23
CA SER A 98 105.27 54.95 -0.04
C SER A 98 106.04 53.84 -0.78
N ASP A 99 107.13 54.24 -1.44
CA ASP A 99 108.24 53.40 -1.91
C ASP A 99 108.02 52.46 -3.12
N ALA A 100 108.12 53.11 -4.29
CA ALA A 100 108.96 52.75 -5.45
C ALA A 100 109.11 51.29 -5.93
N ASP A 101 108.91 51.12 -7.24
CA ASP A 101 109.49 50.09 -8.11
C ASP A 101 109.10 48.60 -7.87
N SER A 102 107.84 48.22 -8.18
CA SER A 102 107.49 47.05 -9.05
C SER A 102 105.96 46.75 -9.20
N PRO A 103 105.11 47.64 -9.79
CA PRO A 103 103.65 47.37 -9.84
C PRO A 103 103.11 46.74 -11.14
N PHE A 104 103.89 46.66 -12.22
CA PHE A 104 103.33 46.45 -13.56
C PHE A 104 103.08 44.98 -13.98
N LEU A 105 103.84 44.01 -13.44
CA LEU A 105 103.75 42.60 -13.85
C LEU A 105 102.74 41.76 -13.03
N TYR A 106 102.40 42.19 -11.80
CA TYR A 106 101.52 41.39 -10.93
C TYR A 106 100.03 41.53 -11.29
N ASN A 107 99.61 42.70 -11.76
CA ASN A 107 98.20 42.98 -12.08
C ASN A 107 97.68 42.22 -13.31
N GLU A 108 98.50 41.99 -14.33
CA GLU A 108 98.03 41.30 -15.56
C GLU A 108 97.66 39.84 -15.28
N SER A 109 98.44 39.14 -14.45
CA SER A 109 98.19 37.74 -14.07
C SER A 109 96.86 37.58 -13.31
N LEU A 110 96.60 38.46 -12.34
CA LEU A 110 95.36 38.44 -11.57
C LEU A 110 94.13 38.75 -12.46
N PHE A 111 94.27 39.71 -13.38
CA PHE A 111 93.20 40.08 -14.31
C PHE A 111 92.87 38.94 -15.29
N ARG A 112 93.88 38.21 -15.78
CA ARG A 112 93.67 37.00 -16.60
C ARG A 112 92.91 35.92 -15.82
N GLN A 113 93.33 35.57 -14.60
CA GLN A 113 92.66 34.53 -13.81
C GLN A 113 91.19 34.86 -13.49
N LEU A 114 90.86 36.13 -13.21
CA LEU A 114 89.47 36.56 -13.00
C LEU A 114 88.60 36.39 -14.25
N ILE A 115 89.17 36.64 -15.45
CA ILE A 115 88.49 36.46 -16.74
C ILE A 115 88.40 34.98 -17.15
N GLU A 116 89.36 34.15 -16.77
CA GLU A 116 89.41 32.70 -17.06
C GLU A 116 88.37 31.88 -16.27
N HIS A 117 88.02 32.35 -15.06
CA HIS A 117 87.06 31.71 -14.16
C HIS A 117 85.69 32.41 -14.10
N SER A 118 85.45 33.48 -14.85
CA SER A 118 84.13 34.13 -14.93
C SER A 118 83.07 33.20 -15.53
N HIS A 119 81.83 33.26 -15.04
CA HIS A 119 80.71 32.49 -15.64
C HIS A 119 80.15 33.16 -16.91
N SER A 120 80.52 34.41 -17.17
CA SER A 120 80.18 35.13 -18.40
C SER A 120 81.32 35.05 -19.41
N GLY A 121 80.97 34.93 -20.68
CA GLY A 121 81.89 35.11 -21.80
C GLY A 121 82.22 36.58 -22.00
N ILE A 122 83.48 36.88 -22.30
CA ILE A 122 83.94 38.21 -22.70
C ILE A 122 84.56 38.09 -24.10
N SER A 123 84.28 39.03 -25.00
CA SER A 123 84.93 39.15 -26.31
C SER A 123 85.14 40.61 -26.67
N LEU A 124 86.27 40.92 -27.31
CA LEU A 124 86.61 42.27 -27.79
C LEU A 124 86.57 42.32 -29.32
N PHE A 125 86.11 43.44 -29.87
CA PHE A 125 86.02 43.68 -31.31
C PHE A 125 86.69 44.98 -31.76
N ASP A 126 87.26 45.00 -32.96
CA ASP A 126 87.76 46.22 -33.59
C ASP A 126 86.62 47.11 -34.14
N SER A 127 86.98 48.28 -34.70
CA SER A 127 86.03 49.21 -35.33
C SER A 127 85.34 48.65 -36.59
N ARG A 128 85.73 47.46 -37.06
CA ARG A 128 85.12 46.72 -38.17
C ARG A 128 84.38 45.46 -37.71
N LEU A 129 84.22 45.27 -36.39
CA LEU A 129 83.58 44.13 -35.73
C LEU A 129 84.30 42.77 -35.90
N ASN A 130 85.62 42.79 -36.16
CA ASN A 130 86.47 41.61 -36.11
C ASN A 130 86.90 41.31 -34.66
N PHE A 131 87.03 40.04 -34.29
CA PHE A 131 87.50 39.65 -32.95
C PHE A 131 88.95 40.06 -32.70
N ILE A 132 89.20 40.82 -31.63
CA ILE A 132 90.53 41.15 -31.08
C ILE A 132 90.93 40.15 -29.98
N TYR A 133 89.99 39.81 -29.10
CA TYR A 133 90.23 38.96 -27.92
C TYR A 133 88.97 38.18 -27.53
N ARG A 134 89.18 37.09 -26.80
CA ARG A 134 88.13 36.23 -26.26
C ARG A 134 88.58 35.60 -24.93
N SER A 135 87.69 35.58 -23.93
CA SER A 135 87.96 34.85 -22.68
C SER A 135 87.80 33.34 -22.87
N PRO A 136 88.53 32.50 -22.11
CA PRO A 136 88.30 31.05 -22.12
C PRO A 136 86.87 30.66 -21.71
N SER A 137 86.18 31.48 -20.91
CA SER A 137 84.75 31.31 -20.65
C SER A 137 83.87 31.53 -21.89
N ALA A 138 84.19 32.51 -22.75
CA ALA A 138 83.49 32.69 -24.02
C ALA A 138 83.75 31.54 -25.00
N ALA A 139 84.94 30.95 -25.00
CA ALA A 139 85.23 29.72 -25.73
C ALA A 139 84.39 28.55 -25.19
N ARG A 140 84.35 28.36 -23.86
CA ARG A 140 83.57 27.32 -23.17
C ARG A 140 82.06 27.42 -23.41
N ILE A 141 81.46 28.63 -23.37
CA ILE A 141 80.01 28.83 -23.57
C ILE A 141 79.58 28.58 -25.02
N THR A 142 80.45 28.87 -26.00
CA THR A 142 80.08 28.80 -27.43
C THR A 142 80.71 27.62 -28.20
N GLY A 143 81.58 26.84 -27.56
CA GLY A 143 82.28 25.69 -28.12
C GLY A 143 83.45 25.99 -29.08
N PHE A 144 83.52 27.20 -29.66
CA PHE A 144 84.52 27.52 -30.69
C PHE A 144 85.94 27.71 -30.12
N LYS A 145 86.91 27.03 -30.73
CA LYS A 145 88.36 27.17 -30.48
C LYS A 145 88.94 28.38 -31.21
N ASP A 146 89.96 29.02 -30.64
CA ASP A 146 90.53 30.27 -31.16
C ASP A 146 91.06 30.16 -32.59
N THR A 147 91.62 29.01 -32.98
CA THR A 147 92.13 28.77 -34.35
C THR A 147 91.03 28.68 -35.42
N GLN A 148 89.76 28.55 -35.05
CA GLN A 148 88.63 28.36 -35.97
C GLN A 148 87.83 29.65 -36.21
N ARG A 149 88.00 30.70 -35.41
CA ARG A 149 87.14 31.90 -35.43
C ARG A 149 87.81 33.18 -35.95
N ALA A 150 89.07 33.11 -36.38
CA ALA A 150 89.79 34.24 -37.00
C ALA A 150 89.28 34.66 -38.39
N VAL A 151 88.20 34.03 -38.90
CA VAL A 151 87.63 34.24 -40.24
C VAL A 151 86.15 34.65 -40.19
N LEU A 152 85.50 34.62 -39.02
CA LEU A 152 84.06 34.88 -38.88
C LEU A 152 83.78 36.14 -38.06
N THR A 153 82.94 37.00 -38.62
CA THR A 153 82.37 38.19 -37.96
C THR A 153 81.28 37.82 -36.95
N VAL A 154 80.92 38.75 -36.05
CA VAL A 154 79.79 38.58 -35.12
C VAL A 154 78.52 38.15 -35.88
N TYR A 155 78.24 38.84 -36.99
CA TYR A 155 77.04 38.68 -37.80
C TYR A 155 76.83 37.28 -38.38
N GLU A 156 77.90 36.57 -38.72
CA GLU A 156 77.82 35.21 -39.27
C GLU A 156 77.49 34.15 -38.23
N THR A 157 77.52 34.52 -36.93
CA THR A 157 77.24 33.62 -35.82
C THR A 157 75.91 33.91 -35.12
N VAL A 158 75.19 34.96 -35.54
CA VAL A 158 73.84 35.31 -35.08
C VAL A 158 72.80 34.56 -35.92
N HIS A 159 71.73 34.07 -35.30
CA HIS A 159 70.61 33.45 -36.03
C HIS A 159 70.01 34.42 -37.08
N PRO A 160 69.66 33.96 -38.30
CA PRO A 160 69.25 34.86 -39.39
C PRO A 160 68.11 35.83 -39.07
N GLU A 161 67.15 35.40 -38.24
CA GLU A 161 66.04 36.23 -37.76
C GLU A 161 66.48 37.36 -36.82
N ASP A 162 67.48 37.08 -35.97
CA ASP A 162 67.97 38.03 -34.93
C ASP A 162 68.97 39.03 -35.53
N LEU A 163 69.52 38.73 -36.71
CA LEU A 163 70.57 39.50 -37.39
C LEU A 163 70.18 40.97 -37.63
N ALA A 164 68.91 41.25 -37.97
CA ALA A 164 68.44 42.62 -38.17
C ALA A 164 68.43 43.42 -36.87
N HIS A 165 68.06 42.79 -35.75
CA HIS A 165 68.05 43.41 -34.43
C HIS A 165 69.48 43.68 -33.94
N VAL A 166 70.37 42.69 -34.01
CA VAL A 166 71.79 42.85 -33.61
C VAL A 166 72.49 43.94 -34.44
N LYS A 167 72.23 44.02 -35.74
CA LYS A 167 72.73 45.12 -36.60
C LYS A 167 72.23 46.49 -36.15
N ALA A 168 70.96 46.63 -35.79
CA ALA A 168 70.43 47.89 -35.30
C ALA A 168 71.09 48.32 -33.98
N VAL A 169 71.26 47.39 -33.04
CA VAL A 169 71.92 47.63 -31.75
C VAL A 169 73.39 48.03 -31.92
N LEU A 170 74.15 47.33 -32.77
CA LEU A 170 75.56 47.66 -33.02
C LEU A 170 75.75 48.97 -33.78
N ASN A 171 74.87 49.28 -34.75
CA ASN A 171 74.92 50.55 -35.47
C ASN A 171 74.62 51.75 -34.56
N ASP A 172 73.66 51.62 -33.63
CA ASP A 172 73.40 52.66 -32.62
C ASP A 172 74.60 52.82 -31.67
N LEU A 173 75.14 51.71 -31.17
CA LEU A 173 76.30 51.70 -30.28
C LEU A 173 77.55 52.37 -30.88
N MET A 174 77.77 52.24 -32.19
CA MET A 174 78.88 52.90 -32.90
C MET A 174 78.80 54.44 -32.86
N LEU A 175 77.61 55.02 -32.69
CA LEU A 175 77.41 56.47 -32.60
C LEU A 175 77.70 57.04 -31.21
N PHE A 176 77.79 56.19 -30.17
CA PHE A 176 77.92 56.61 -28.77
C PHE A 176 79.11 55.94 -28.06
N PRO A 177 80.34 56.47 -28.22
CA PRO A 177 81.50 56.06 -27.44
C PRO A 177 81.25 56.13 -25.93
N GLY A 178 81.78 55.16 -25.19
CA GLY A 178 81.63 55.03 -23.73
C GLY A 178 80.29 54.47 -23.25
N GLN A 179 79.31 54.21 -24.13
CA GLN A 179 78.01 53.65 -23.74
C GLN A 179 77.91 52.13 -23.89
N SER A 180 76.92 51.53 -23.22
CA SER A 180 76.52 50.13 -23.36
C SER A 180 75.15 49.97 -24.01
N ARG A 181 74.91 48.81 -24.64
CA ARG A 181 73.60 48.33 -25.10
C ARG A 181 73.43 46.86 -24.76
N GLN A 182 72.29 46.52 -24.16
CA GLN A 182 71.88 45.12 -23.96
C GLN A 182 71.17 44.59 -25.21
N CYS A 183 71.35 43.31 -25.52
CA CYS A 183 70.73 42.61 -26.63
C CYS A 183 70.59 41.13 -26.30
N HIS A 184 69.43 40.54 -26.56
CA HIS A 184 69.25 39.09 -26.51
C HIS A 184 69.24 38.54 -27.92
N PHE A 185 70.06 37.53 -28.22
CA PHE A 185 70.06 36.89 -29.53
C PHE A 185 70.52 35.43 -29.47
N ARG A 186 70.11 34.64 -30.45
CA ARG A 186 70.58 33.28 -30.65
C ARG A 186 71.94 33.30 -31.34
N CYS A 187 72.97 32.79 -30.66
CA CYS A 187 74.29 32.56 -31.23
C CYS A 187 74.41 31.09 -31.65
N GLN A 188 75.02 30.80 -32.79
CA GLN A 188 75.38 29.42 -33.12
C GLN A 188 76.48 28.92 -32.17
N HIS A 189 76.38 27.66 -31.73
CA HIS A 189 77.40 26.90 -31.02
C HIS A 189 78.30 26.17 -32.02
N ALA A 190 79.52 25.77 -31.62
CA ALA A 190 80.44 25.05 -32.50
C ALA A 190 79.90 23.72 -33.05
N ASP A 191 78.95 23.09 -32.34
CA ASP A 191 78.26 21.87 -32.77
C ASP A 191 77.05 22.13 -33.68
N GLY A 192 76.89 23.37 -34.17
CA GLY A 192 75.90 23.76 -35.19
C GLY A 192 74.52 24.16 -34.68
N HIS A 193 74.14 23.79 -33.45
CA HIS A 193 72.89 24.24 -32.81
C HIS A 193 72.98 25.71 -32.36
N PHE A 194 71.85 26.33 -31.99
CA PHE A 194 71.81 27.70 -31.48
C PHE A 194 71.60 27.74 -29.96
N ILE A 195 72.37 28.57 -29.27
CA ILE A 195 72.24 28.90 -27.84
C ILE A 195 71.71 30.33 -27.67
N HIS A 196 70.96 30.59 -26.60
CA HIS A 196 70.39 31.90 -26.33
C HIS A 196 71.34 32.71 -25.44
N LEU A 197 71.85 33.82 -25.95
CA LEU A 197 72.75 34.70 -25.19
C LEU A 197 72.03 35.97 -24.73
N ASP A 198 72.12 36.26 -23.43
CA ASP A 198 71.95 37.61 -22.91
C ASP A 198 73.30 38.33 -23.04
N CYS A 199 73.33 39.44 -23.77
CA CYS A 199 74.55 40.14 -24.17
C CYS A 199 74.51 41.63 -23.78
N ILE A 200 75.63 42.16 -23.31
CA ILE A 200 75.88 43.60 -23.16
C ILE A 200 77.10 43.98 -23.98
N PHE A 201 76.89 44.77 -25.03
CA PHE A 201 77.95 45.40 -25.81
C PHE A 201 78.29 46.78 -25.24
N THR A 202 79.57 47.16 -25.14
CA THR A 202 80.04 48.46 -24.66
C THR A 202 81.11 49.02 -25.59
N ASN A 203 80.98 50.27 -26.03
CA ASN A 203 81.89 50.89 -27.00
C ASN A 203 83.07 51.60 -26.30
N TRP A 204 84.28 51.07 -26.41
CA TRP A 204 85.52 51.69 -25.92
C TRP A 204 86.53 51.95 -27.05
N LEU A 205 86.05 52.26 -28.26
CA LEU A 205 86.91 52.55 -29.42
C LEU A 205 87.78 53.81 -29.23
N ASP A 206 87.26 54.82 -28.54
CA ASP A 206 87.96 56.09 -28.27
C ASP A 206 88.89 56.03 -27.05
N GLU A 207 88.72 55.02 -26.18
CA GLU A 207 89.52 54.89 -24.96
C GLU A 207 90.95 54.43 -25.31
N PRO A 208 92.00 55.24 -25.06
CA PRO A 208 93.32 55.00 -25.64
C PRO A 208 93.95 53.65 -25.30
N GLY A 209 93.59 53.06 -24.16
CA GLY A 209 94.07 51.77 -23.68
C GLY A 209 93.24 50.54 -24.05
N ILE A 210 92.04 50.71 -24.64
CA ILE A 210 91.15 49.58 -24.99
C ILE A 210 90.94 49.51 -26.51
N ARG A 211 90.53 50.62 -27.14
CA ARG A 211 90.28 50.75 -28.60
C ARG A 211 89.44 49.62 -29.20
N ALA A 212 88.42 49.15 -28.48
CA ALA A 212 87.61 47.99 -28.83
C ALA A 212 86.16 48.11 -28.36
N ILE A 213 85.25 47.34 -28.96
CA ILE A 213 83.92 47.08 -28.41
C ILE A 213 83.99 45.84 -27.52
N VAL A 214 83.57 45.94 -26.27
CA VAL A 214 83.52 44.84 -25.28
C VAL A 214 82.14 44.21 -25.31
N LEU A 215 82.06 42.90 -25.47
CA LEU A 215 80.84 42.10 -25.32
C LEU A 215 80.96 41.18 -24.11
N ASN A 216 80.08 41.37 -23.13
CA ASN A 216 79.88 40.44 -22.01
C ASN A 216 78.59 39.65 -22.25
N PHE A 217 78.60 38.32 -22.05
CA PHE A 217 77.42 37.48 -22.31
C PHE A 217 77.29 36.24 -21.41
N HIS A 218 76.07 35.72 -21.26
CA HIS A 218 75.81 34.42 -20.62
C HIS A 218 74.65 33.66 -21.31
N ASP A 219 74.59 32.34 -21.08
CA ASP A 219 73.49 31.46 -21.51
C ASP A 219 72.30 31.53 -20.51
N VAL A 220 71.10 31.14 -20.93
CA VAL A 220 69.82 31.35 -20.21
C VAL A 220 68.94 30.07 -20.15
N ILE A 221 69.43 28.91 -20.60
CA ILE A 221 68.63 27.67 -20.74
C ILE A 221 68.03 27.14 -19.42
N GLU A 222 68.77 27.20 -18.30
CA GLU A 222 68.41 26.50 -17.04
C GLU A 222 67.17 27.09 -16.34
N THR A 223 66.91 28.39 -16.50
CA THR A 223 65.79 29.09 -15.85
C THR A 223 64.43 28.70 -16.46
N LYS A 224 64.30 28.78 -17.79
CA LYS A 224 63.02 28.58 -18.51
C LYS A 224 62.48 27.14 -18.47
N LEU A 225 63.38 26.16 -18.43
CA LEU A 225 63.02 24.74 -18.29
C LEU A 225 62.43 24.44 -16.91
N SER A 226 62.88 25.13 -15.87
CA SER A 226 62.40 24.97 -14.50
C SER A 226 60.99 25.55 -14.33
N GLU A 227 60.74 26.75 -14.88
CA GLU A 227 59.42 27.40 -14.87
C GLU A 227 58.35 26.54 -15.57
N THR A 228 58.64 26.09 -16.81
CA THR A 228 57.70 25.27 -17.61
C THR A 228 57.32 23.95 -16.90
N LYS A 229 58.26 23.36 -16.14
CA LYS A 229 58.01 22.13 -15.38
C LYS A 229 57.14 22.38 -14.14
N LEU A 230 57.31 23.51 -13.46
CA LEU A 230 56.48 23.90 -12.33
C LEU A 230 55.02 24.14 -12.76
N ASP A 231 54.81 24.87 -13.87
CA ASP A 231 53.48 25.12 -14.43
C ASP A 231 52.75 23.81 -14.78
N GLY A 232 53.43 22.86 -15.43
CA GLY A 232 52.88 21.54 -15.73
C GLY A 232 52.45 20.77 -14.48
N MET A 233 53.29 20.75 -13.44
CA MET A 233 52.97 20.11 -12.16
C MET A 233 51.81 20.80 -11.42
N MET A 234 51.68 22.13 -11.53
CA MET A 234 50.56 22.87 -10.96
C MET A 234 49.23 22.57 -11.66
N GLN A 235 49.24 22.45 -13.00
CA GLN A 235 48.05 22.05 -13.76
C GLN A 235 47.59 20.63 -13.39
N GLU A 236 48.52 19.69 -13.27
CA GLU A 236 48.19 18.29 -12.90
C GLU A 236 47.60 18.19 -11.49
N LEU A 237 48.16 18.91 -10.52
CA LEU A 237 47.61 18.99 -9.15
C LEU A 237 46.21 19.61 -9.11
N SER A 238 45.96 20.64 -9.91
CA SER A 238 44.63 21.27 -10.03
C SER A 238 43.60 20.30 -10.60
N ALA A 239 43.97 19.52 -11.62
CA ALA A 239 43.10 18.49 -12.20
C ALA A 239 42.75 17.38 -11.18
N TYR A 240 43.71 16.94 -10.37
CA TYR A 240 43.46 15.97 -9.29
C TYR A 240 42.55 16.52 -8.19
N GLN A 241 42.70 17.80 -7.82
CA GLN A 241 41.80 18.45 -6.86
C GLN A 241 40.38 18.52 -7.39
N TYR A 242 40.18 19.01 -8.62
CA TYR A 242 38.85 19.06 -9.25
C TYR A 242 38.18 17.68 -9.37
N ALA A 243 38.94 16.64 -9.74
CA ALA A 243 38.41 15.29 -9.83
C ALA A 243 37.96 14.74 -8.46
N LEU A 244 38.68 15.03 -7.39
CA LEU A 244 38.25 14.70 -6.03
C LEU A 244 37.03 15.51 -5.60
N ASP A 245 36.95 16.77 -6.00
CA ASP A 245 35.89 17.71 -5.59
C ASP A 245 34.52 17.46 -6.24
N GLU A 246 34.45 16.65 -7.29
CA GLU A 246 33.17 16.11 -7.79
C GLU A 246 32.94 14.64 -7.41
N ALA A 247 33.99 13.85 -7.16
CA ALA A 247 33.85 12.41 -6.88
C ALA A 247 33.72 12.02 -5.41
N ALA A 248 34.32 12.78 -4.48
CA ALA A 248 34.48 12.37 -3.08
C ALA A 248 34.49 13.54 -2.09
N ILE A 249 34.05 13.26 -0.87
CA ILE A 249 34.14 14.18 0.26
C ILE A 249 35.59 14.13 0.76
N VAL A 250 36.30 15.25 0.69
CA VAL A 250 37.67 15.38 1.21
C VAL A 250 37.68 16.26 2.45
N VAL A 251 38.18 15.69 3.55
CA VAL A 251 38.39 16.41 4.82
C VAL A 251 39.84 16.20 5.27
N VAL A 252 40.54 17.29 5.53
CA VAL A 252 41.88 17.27 6.13
C VAL A 252 41.77 17.71 7.58
N THR A 253 42.41 16.99 8.49
CA THR A 253 42.47 17.34 9.91
C THR A 253 43.90 17.40 10.41
N ASP A 254 44.12 18.13 11.52
CA ASP A 254 45.36 18.07 12.28
C ASP A 254 45.56 16.71 12.98
N ARG A 255 46.62 16.59 13.80
CA ARG A 255 46.90 15.39 14.59
C ARG A 255 45.87 15.07 15.69
N PHE A 256 45.02 16.03 16.06
CA PHE A 256 44.02 15.91 17.12
C PHE A 256 42.61 15.61 16.58
N GLY A 257 42.37 15.85 15.29
CA GLY A 257 41.08 15.65 14.62
C GLY A 257 40.33 16.96 14.33
N SER A 258 40.97 18.12 14.50
CA SER A 258 40.43 19.44 14.14
C SER A 258 40.52 19.63 12.63
N ILE A 259 39.42 20.00 11.98
CA ILE A 259 39.32 20.21 10.52
C ILE A 259 40.19 21.41 10.12
N THR A 260 41.10 21.20 9.16
CA THR A 260 41.99 22.24 8.61
C THR A 260 41.72 22.55 7.13
N HIS A 261 41.01 21.67 6.43
CA HIS A 261 40.51 21.92 5.07
C HIS A 261 39.33 21.00 4.75
N VAL A 262 38.38 21.50 3.96
CA VAL A 262 37.28 20.72 3.35
C VAL A 262 37.06 21.18 1.91
N ASN A 263 36.64 20.25 1.04
CA ASN A 263 36.30 20.55 -0.34
C ASN A 263 34.86 21.01 -0.54
N ASP A 264 34.50 21.40 -1.76
CA ASP A 264 33.15 21.88 -2.07
C ASP A 264 32.10 20.76 -1.96
N TYR A 265 32.45 19.51 -2.27
CA TYR A 265 31.53 18.37 -2.09
C TYR A 265 31.16 18.11 -0.63
N PHE A 266 32.11 18.25 0.29
CA PHE A 266 31.84 18.24 1.72
C PHE A 266 30.76 19.26 2.09
N CYS A 267 30.88 20.50 1.60
CA CYS A 267 29.94 21.58 1.90
C CYS A 267 28.55 21.28 1.31
N ARG A 268 28.52 20.79 0.05
CA ARG A 268 27.31 20.38 -0.68
C ARG A 268 26.51 19.28 0.03
N ILE A 269 27.16 18.24 0.55
CA ILE A 269 26.50 17.10 1.21
C ILE A 269 26.21 17.36 2.70
N SER A 270 27.12 18.01 3.43
CA SER A 270 26.95 18.23 4.88
C SER A 270 26.07 19.44 5.24
N GLY A 271 25.87 20.37 4.30
CA GLY A 271 25.11 21.61 4.50
C GLY A 271 25.82 22.68 5.36
N TYR A 272 27.07 22.43 5.78
CA TYR A 272 27.90 23.43 6.46
C TYR A 272 28.72 24.24 5.48
N SER A 273 28.97 25.52 5.78
CA SER A 273 29.97 26.30 5.05
C SER A 273 31.38 25.92 5.48
N ARG A 274 32.37 26.19 4.63
CA ARG A 274 33.79 25.95 4.92
C ARG A 274 34.24 26.72 6.16
N GLU A 275 33.81 27.96 6.30
CA GLU A 275 34.13 28.86 7.41
C GLU A 275 33.55 28.37 8.74
N GLU A 276 32.40 27.68 8.71
CA GLU A 276 31.77 27.11 9.91
C GLU A 276 32.51 25.89 10.47
N VAL A 277 33.15 25.07 9.62
CA VAL A 277 33.77 23.80 10.06
C VAL A 277 35.27 23.89 10.30
N LEU A 278 35.96 24.89 9.75
CA LEU A 278 37.38 25.08 9.98
C LEU A 278 37.67 25.30 11.48
N GLY A 279 38.61 24.51 12.02
CA GLY A 279 38.96 24.48 13.44
C GLY A 279 38.05 23.62 14.32
N MET A 280 36.91 23.12 13.83
CA MET A 280 36.04 22.22 14.60
C MET A 280 36.55 20.76 14.57
N ASP A 281 36.27 20.00 15.62
CA ASP A 281 36.54 18.55 15.65
C ASP A 281 35.59 17.82 14.66
N HIS A 282 36.14 17.01 13.76
CA HIS A 282 35.38 16.20 12.78
C HIS A 282 34.25 15.36 13.41
N GLN A 283 34.30 15.07 14.71
CA GLN A 283 33.21 14.45 15.47
C GLN A 283 31.89 15.24 15.44
N LEU A 284 31.86 16.51 15.04
CA LEU A 284 30.62 17.29 14.89
C LEU A 284 29.60 16.61 13.94
N LEU A 285 30.10 15.86 12.95
CA LEU A 285 29.32 15.12 11.94
C LEU A 285 28.88 13.74 12.45
N ILE A 286 29.67 13.14 13.36
CA ILE A 286 29.45 11.79 13.85
C ILE A 286 28.32 11.82 14.87
N TYR A 287 27.15 11.37 14.45
CA TYR A 287 26.01 11.29 15.35
C TYR A 287 26.27 10.32 16.50
N ASN A 288 25.73 10.64 17.68
CA ASN A 288 26.10 10.08 18.98
C ASN A 288 25.61 8.63 19.24
N HIS A 289 25.46 7.82 18.18
CA HIS A 289 24.97 6.43 18.21
C HIS A 289 26.09 5.38 18.10
N TYR A 290 27.33 5.77 17.77
CA TYR A 290 28.44 4.83 17.70
C TYR A 290 28.92 4.39 19.09
N PRO A 291 29.13 3.08 19.33
CA PRO A 291 29.71 2.61 20.58
C PRO A 291 31.08 3.25 20.85
N LYS A 292 31.39 3.58 22.11
CA LYS A 292 32.69 4.15 22.50
C LYS A 292 33.90 3.31 22.03
N ALA A 293 33.71 1.99 21.87
CA ALA A 293 34.71 1.08 21.32
C ALA A 293 35.05 1.37 19.84
N PHE A 294 34.07 1.75 19.02
CA PHE A 294 34.25 2.09 17.60
C PHE A 294 35.10 3.37 17.44
N LEU A 295 34.73 4.44 18.15
CA LEU A 295 35.51 5.70 18.17
C LEU A 295 36.92 5.49 18.72
N LYS A 296 37.09 4.60 19.72
CA LYS A 296 38.41 4.21 20.24
C LYS A 296 39.24 3.44 19.20
N ASN A 297 38.62 2.59 18.38
CA ASN A 297 39.29 1.87 17.29
C ASN A 297 39.83 2.83 16.22
N ILE A 298 39.03 3.80 15.78
CA ILE A 298 39.46 4.85 14.83
C ILE A 298 40.68 5.59 15.41
N ARG A 299 40.53 6.19 16.60
CA ARG A 299 41.61 6.96 17.25
C ARG A 299 42.88 6.12 17.47
N HIS A 300 42.75 4.85 17.83
CA HIS A 300 43.91 3.96 18.02
C HIS A 300 44.66 3.70 16.71
N ASN A 301 43.96 3.37 15.62
CA ASN A 301 44.60 3.15 14.32
C ASN A 301 45.33 4.40 13.84
N LEU A 302 44.68 5.56 13.89
CA LEU A 302 45.26 6.83 13.47
C LEU A 302 46.50 7.21 14.32
N ALA A 303 46.42 7.06 15.65
CA ALA A 303 47.56 7.31 16.54
C ALA A 303 48.75 6.37 16.31
N MET A 304 48.52 5.15 15.79
CA MET A 304 49.57 4.21 15.38
C MET A 304 50.01 4.37 13.91
N GLY A 305 49.58 5.43 13.22
CA GLY A 305 49.94 5.67 11.82
C GLY A 305 49.34 4.68 10.82
N LYS A 306 48.26 3.98 11.20
CA LYS A 306 47.57 3.01 10.33
C LYS A 306 46.40 3.65 9.60
N ILE A 307 46.23 3.30 8.33
CA ILE A 307 45.06 3.67 7.53
C ILE A 307 43.82 3.01 8.15
N TRP A 308 42.77 3.79 8.36
CA TRP A 308 41.47 3.28 8.78
C TRP A 308 40.50 3.27 7.60
N ARG A 309 39.62 2.26 7.54
CA ARG A 309 38.55 2.12 6.53
C ARG A 309 37.27 1.63 7.18
N GLY A 310 36.13 2.16 6.75
CA GLY A 310 34.81 1.67 7.16
C GLY A 310 33.69 2.67 6.87
N ASP A 311 32.44 2.21 7.03
CA ASP A 311 31.25 3.00 6.74
C ASP A 311 30.80 3.80 7.97
N ILE A 312 30.49 5.09 7.76
CA ILE A 312 30.08 6.03 8.79
C ILE A 312 28.75 6.69 8.39
N ARG A 313 27.78 6.67 9.30
CA ARG A 313 26.53 7.43 9.21
C ARG A 313 26.74 8.80 9.85
N ASN A 314 26.90 9.81 9.01
CA ASN A 314 27.02 11.20 9.42
C ASN A 314 25.65 11.87 9.50
N ARG A 315 25.62 13.01 10.20
CA ARG A 315 24.44 13.88 10.28
C ARG A 315 24.79 15.26 9.73
N ALA A 316 24.03 15.72 8.74
CA ALA A 316 24.17 17.04 8.15
C ALA A 316 23.61 18.15 9.06
N LYS A 317 23.86 19.41 8.70
CA LYS A 317 23.47 20.61 9.46
C LYS A 317 21.96 20.72 9.70
N ASP A 318 21.16 20.29 8.72
CA ASP A 318 19.70 20.23 8.77
C ASP A 318 19.14 19.07 9.65
N LYS A 319 20.04 18.25 10.20
CA LYS A 319 19.79 17.01 10.96
C LYS A 319 19.38 15.79 10.12
N SER A 320 19.43 15.87 8.79
CA SER A 320 19.32 14.69 7.93
C SER A 320 20.54 13.76 8.12
N PHE A 321 20.40 12.49 7.72
CA PHE A 321 21.44 11.48 7.85
C PHE A 321 21.91 11.01 6.48
N TYR A 322 23.22 10.94 6.30
CA TYR A 322 23.87 10.42 5.10
C TYR A 322 24.92 9.37 5.48
N TRP A 323 25.05 8.34 4.66
CA TRP A 323 26.04 7.28 4.81
C TRP A 323 27.22 7.54 3.90
N VAL A 324 28.43 7.41 4.43
CA VAL A 324 29.65 7.48 3.65
C VAL A 324 30.52 6.25 3.90
N THR A 325 31.16 5.72 2.85
CA THR A 325 32.29 4.80 3.03
C THR A 325 33.58 5.63 3.08
N THR A 326 34.34 5.51 4.17
CA THR A 326 35.42 6.44 4.52
C THR A 326 36.76 5.73 4.61
N THR A 327 37.78 6.30 3.96
CA THR A 327 39.20 5.94 4.17
C THR A 327 39.92 7.12 4.81
N ILE A 328 40.56 6.92 5.96
CA ILE A 328 41.35 7.94 6.67
C ILE A 328 42.83 7.55 6.63
N VAL A 329 43.66 8.40 6.04
CA VAL A 329 45.10 8.22 5.86
C VAL A 329 45.87 9.17 6.79
N PRO A 330 46.61 8.66 7.79
CA PRO A 330 47.54 9.46 8.58
C PRO A 330 48.81 9.79 7.79
N PHE A 331 49.24 11.05 7.83
CA PHE A 331 50.53 11.51 7.31
C PHE A 331 51.51 11.63 8.48
N LEU A 332 52.69 11.03 8.31
CA LEU A 332 53.71 10.90 9.36
C LEU A 332 54.85 11.89 9.15
N ASN A 333 55.38 12.40 10.27
CA ASN A 333 56.66 13.11 10.32
C ASN A 333 57.84 12.11 10.23
N PRO A 334 59.09 12.57 9.99
CA PRO A 334 60.28 11.71 10.00
C PRO A 334 60.43 10.84 11.25
N ASP A 335 59.95 11.30 12.41
CA ASP A 335 59.93 10.54 13.69
C ASP A 335 58.86 9.43 13.75
N GLY A 336 58.18 9.12 12.64
CA GLY A 336 57.09 8.14 12.57
C GLY A 336 55.77 8.58 13.22
N LYS A 337 55.67 9.82 13.72
CA LYS A 337 54.48 10.35 14.42
C LYS A 337 53.49 11.01 13.46
N PRO A 338 52.17 10.72 13.56
CA PRO A 338 51.15 11.41 12.77
C PRO A 338 51.12 12.93 13.06
N TYR A 339 51.05 13.74 12.02
CA TYR A 339 50.90 15.21 12.12
C TYR A 339 49.62 15.74 11.48
N ARG A 340 49.05 15.00 10.52
CA ARG A 340 47.87 15.36 9.74
C ARG A 340 47.13 14.09 9.32
N HIS A 341 45.81 14.18 9.13
CA HIS A 341 45.02 13.12 8.55
C HIS A 341 44.28 13.63 7.31
N ILE A 342 44.09 12.78 6.31
CA ILE A 342 43.19 13.04 5.18
C ILE A 342 42.13 11.94 5.15
N ALA A 343 40.87 12.33 5.25
CA ALA A 343 39.72 11.47 5.04
C ALA A 343 39.18 11.70 3.62
N ILE A 344 39.03 10.61 2.86
CA ILE A 344 38.32 10.56 1.59
C ILE A 344 37.08 9.69 1.80
N CYS A 345 35.90 10.22 1.49
CA CYS A 345 34.63 9.54 1.74
C CYS A 345 33.72 9.58 0.50
N TYR A 346 33.16 8.44 0.11
CA TYR A 346 32.16 8.37 -0.95
C TYR A 346 30.77 8.24 -0.35
N ASP A 347 29.80 8.98 -0.88
CA ASP A 347 28.40 8.89 -0.47
C ASP A 347 27.79 7.56 -0.96
N ILE A 348 27.23 6.79 -0.03
CA ILE A 348 26.57 5.50 -0.28
C ILE A 348 25.10 5.52 0.19
N THR A 349 24.55 6.70 0.49
CA THR A 349 23.22 6.89 1.09
C THR A 349 22.12 6.28 0.23
N ALA A 350 22.12 6.55 -1.08
CA ALA A 350 21.12 6.01 -2.01
C ALA A 350 21.12 4.47 -2.05
N GLY A 351 22.32 3.86 -2.03
CA GLY A 351 22.46 2.40 -1.96
C GLY A 351 21.90 1.81 -0.67
N LYS A 352 22.22 2.43 0.48
CA LYS A 352 21.69 2.00 1.79
C LYS A 352 20.18 2.20 1.91
N GLN A 353 19.62 3.28 1.36
CA GLN A 353 18.17 3.50 1.34
C GLN A 353 17.44 2.47 0.47
N ALA A 354 17.95 2.16 -0.73
CA ALA A 354 17.37 1.13 -1.60
C ALA A 354 17.43 -0.27 -0.96
N GLU A 355 18.53 -0.60 -0.26
CA GLU A 355 18.68 -1.85 0.50
C GLU A 355 17.65 -1.93 1.66
N GLU A 356 17.51 -0.87 2.46
CA GLU A 356 16.48 -0.80 3.52
C GLU A 356 15.05 -0.87 2.97
N GLU A 357 14.76 -0.22 1.84
CA GLU A 357 13.43 -0.21 1.22
C GLU A 357 13.06 -1.59 0.66
N LEU A 358 13.97 -2.24 -0.07
CA LEU A 358 13.78 -3.61 -0.54
C LEU A 358 13.55 -4.57 0.63
N GLN A 359 14.34 -4.46 1.71
CA GLN A 359 14.15 -5.30 2.89
C GLN A 359 12.76 -5.08 3.52
N ARG A 360 12.31 -3.82 3.69
CA ARG A 360 10.96 -3.53 4.20
C ARG A 360 9.86 -4.07 3.28
N LEU A 361 10.03 -4.00 1.96
CA LEU A 361 9.09 -4.58 1.02
C LEU A 361 8.95 -6.10 1.23
N PHE A 362 10.07 -6.84 1.32
CA PHE A 362 10.05 -8.27 1.61
C PHE A 362 9.45 -8.61 2.99
N GLU A 363 9.73 -7.80 4.01
CA GLU A 363 9.15 -7.96 5.35
C GLU A 363 7.64 -7.66 5.40
N SER A 364 7.14 -6.83 4.49
CA SER A 364 5.71 -6.44 4.40
C SER A 364 4.82 -7.39 3.60
N VAL A 365 5.39 -8.37 2.88
CA VAL A 365 4.62 -9.34 2.09
C VAL A 365 3.73 -10.18 3.03
N PRO A 366 2.40 -10.27 2.80
CA PRO A 366 1.50 -11.00 3.68
C PRO A 366 1.60 -12.52 3.52
N ASP A 367 2.04 -13.01 2.36
CA ASP A 367 2.38 -14.42 2.13
C ASP A 367 3.72 -14.77 2.84
N ILE A 368 3.90 -16.03 3.22
CA ILE A 368 5.20 -16.50 3.74
C ILE A 368 6.19 -16.53 2.58
N VAL A 369 7.31 -15.84 2.71
CA VAL A 369 8.45 -15.90 1.78
C VAL A 369 9.62 -16.50 2.53
N CYS A 370 10.19 -17.60 2.04
CA CYS A 370 11.35 -18.24 2.64
C CYS A 370 12.34 -18.77 1.60
N THR A 371 13.61 -18.89 1.99
CA THR A 371 14.62 -19.62 1.22
C THR A 371 14.89 -20.97 1.85
N VAL A 372 15.02 -22.00 1.00
CA VAL A 372 15.23 -23.39 1.42
C VAL A 372 16.50 -23.93 0.75
N GLY A 373 17.39 -24.53 1.54
CA GLY A 373 18.57 -25.22 1.02
C GLY A 373 18.24 -26.60 0.45
N THR A 374 19.10 -27.14 -0.41
CA THR A 374 18.99 -28.52 -0.94
C THR A 374 18.90 -29.60 0.14
N ASN A 375 19.39 -29.31 1.36
CA ASN A 375 19.26 -30.15 2.54
C ASN A 375 17.86 -30.10 3.22
N ARG A 376 16.84 -29.53 2.58
CA ARG A 376 15.45 -29.38 3.08
C ARG A 376 15.33 -28.58 4.38
N ARG A 377 16.31 -27.73 4.70
CA ARG A 377 16.23 -26.76 5.80
C ARG A 377 15.95 -25.37 5.27
N PHE A 378 15.12 -24.62 5.99
CA PHE A 378 14.98 -23.19 5.77
C PHE A 378 16.30 -22.49 6.10
N ARG A 379 16.63 -21.44 5.33
CA ARG A 379 17.77 -20.55 5.61
C ARG A 379 17.32 -19.19 6.11
N TRP A 380 16.18 -18.71 5.65
CA TRP A 380 15.57 -17.42 6.00
C TRP A 380 14.07 -17.47 5.74
N VAL A 381 13.30 -16.67 6.48
CA VAL A 381 11.84 -16.51 6.32
C VAL A 381 11.44 -15.07 6.69
N ASN A 382 10.40 -14.52 6.04
CA ASN A 382 9.84 -13.21 6.37
C ASN A 382 8.89 -13.26 7.60
N PRO A 383 8.56 -12.11 8.21
CA PRO A 383 7.72 -12.05 9.43
C PRO A 383 6.30 -12.59 9.29
N ALA A 384 5.77 -12.76 8.07
CA ALA A 384 4.44 -13.34 7.84
C ALA A 384 4.24 -14.72 8.49
N VAL A 385 5.33 -15.47 8.69
CA VAL A 385 5.31 -16.77 9.39
C VAL A 385 4.75 -16.69 10.81
N ARG A 386 4.94 -15.58 11.53
CA ARG A 386 4.35 -15.35 12.87
C ARG A 386 2.83 -15.28 12.83
N ASN A 387 2.28 -14.61 11.82
CA ASN A 387 0.84 -14.42 11.70
C ASN A 387 0.15 -15.68 11.14
N ILE A 388 0.78 -16.36 10.18
CA ILE A 388 0.19 -17.50 9.47
C ILE A 388 0.35 -18.81 10.27
N LEU A 389 1.54 -19.08 10.82
CA LEU A 389 1.88 -20.35 11.50
C LEU A 389 2.15 -20.23 13.01
N GLY A 390 2.28 -19.02 13.56
CA GLY A 390 2.49 -18.79 15.00
C GLY A 390 3.92 -18.98 15.51
N TYR A 391 4.87 -19.33 14.64
CA TYR A 391 6.29 -19.46 14.99
C TYR A 391 7.03 -18.15 14.80
N THR A 392 8.04 -17.86 15.63
CA THR A 392 9.02 -16.82 15.27
C THR A 392 9.90 -17.27 14.12
N GLU A 393 10.54 -16.31 13.46
CA GLU A 393 11.46 -16.51 12.34
C GLU A 393 12.60 -17.45 12.75
N ASP A 394 13.20 -17.22 13.92
CA ASP A 394 14.24 -18.08 14.51
C ASP A 394 13.72 -19.50 14.82
N GLU A 395 12.53 -19.62 15.42
CA GLU A 395 11.92 -20.93 15.69
C GLU A 395 11.66 -21.73 14.41
N PHE A 396 11.15 -21.05 13.37
CA PHE A 396 10.78 -21.66 12.10
C PHE A 396 12.02 -22.11 11.32
N VAL A 397 13.10 -21.34 11.30
CA VAL A 397 14.34 -21.70 10.59
C VAL A 397 15.00 -22.96 11.18
N GLN A 398 14.82 -23.23 12.49
CA GLN A 398 15.32 -24.47 13.11
C GLN A 398 14.50 -25.72 12.75
N LYS A 399 13.24 -25.55 12.30
CA LYS A 399 12.34 -26.65 11.96
C LYS A 399 12.72 -27.31 10.64
N THR A 400 12.39 -28.60 10.52
CA THR A 400 12.41 -29.30 9.23
C THR A 400 11.06 -29.18 8.53
N ILE A 401 11.06 -29.22 7.19
CA ILE A 401 9.83 -29.20 6.38
C ILE A 401 8.86 -30.32 6.80
N ASP A 402 9.40 -31.51 7.09
CA ASP A 402 8.62 -32.70 7.42
C ASP A 402 7.96 -32.62 8.83
N GLU A 403 8.52 -31.85 9.78
CA GLU A 403 7.87 -31.58 11.07
C GLU A 403 6.59 -30.73 10.91
N LEU A 404 6.62 -29.77 9.99
CA LEU A 404 5.57 -28.77 9.80
C LEU A 404 4.43 -29.28 8.89
N ILE A 405 4.72 -30.17 7.95
CA ILE A 405 3.71 -30.79 7.08
C ILE A 405 2.90 -31.83 7.85
N HIS A 406 1.58 -31.79 7.66
CA HIS A 406 0.62 -32.74 8.21
C HIS A 406 0.97 -34.20 7.80
N PRO A 407 0.93 -35.19 8.72
CA PRO A 407 1.45 -36.55 8.46
C PRO A 407 1.00 -37.21 7.15
N ALA A 408 -0.27 -37.04 6.76
CA ALA A 408 -0.82 -37.61 5.54
C ALA A 408 -0.20 -37.06 4.23
N ASP A 409 0.37 -35.85 4.25
CA ASP A 409 0.85 -35.16 3.05
C ASP A 409 2.37 -35.31 2.86
N ARG A 410 3.09 -35.87 3.86
CA ARG A 410 4.56 -35.95 3.91
C ARG A 410 5.16 -36.74 2.75
N GLU A 411 4.67 -37.96 2.49
CA GLU A 411 5.20 -38.81 1.42
C GLU A 411 4.94 -38.21 0.03
N VAL A 412 3.72 -37.71 -0.19
CA VAL A 412 3.32 -37.05 -1.45
C VAL A 412 4.20 -35.82 -1.71
N SER A 413 4.39 -34.97 -0.69
CA SER A 413 5.24 -33.79 -0.80
C SER A 413 6.71 -34.14 -1.03
N ARG A 414 7.23 -35.18 -0.37
CA ARG A 414 8.62 -35.64 -0.58
C ARG A 414 8.83 -36.15 -2.00
N HIS A 415 7.88 -36.92 -2.55
CA HIS A 415 7.95 -37.42 -3.92
C HIS A 415 7.83 -36.29 -4.96
N ARG A 416 6.89 -35.34 -4.78
CA ARG A 416 6.77 -34.13 -5.62
C ARG A 416 8.07 -33.32 -5.64
N MET A 417 8.63 -33.02 -4.46
CA MET A 417 9.85 -32.22 -4.34
C MET A 417 11.06 -32.91 -4.98
N LYS A 418 11.19 -34.25 -4.83
CA LYS A 418 12.25 -35.01 -5.50
C LYS A 418 12.16 -34.87 -7.03
N ARG A 419 10.96 -35.11 -7.60
CA ARG A 419 10.72 -34.95 -9.04
C ARG A 419 10.99 -33.53 -9.55
N PHE A 420 10.65 -32.50 -8.76
CA PHE A 420 10.93 -31.10 -9.12
C PHE A 420 12.44 -30.79 -9.16
N ILE A 421 13.20 -31.28 -8.18
CA ILE A 421 14.66 -31.11 -8.15
C ILE A 421 15.30 -31.78 -9.37
N GLU A 422 14.89 -33.01 -9.68
CA GLU A 422 15.43 -33.84 -10.78
C GLU A 422 15.00 -33.37 -12.19
N ALA A 423 13.91 -32.64 -12.34
CA ALA A 423 13.39 -32.20 -13.64
C ALA A 423 13.94 -30.84 -14.10
N GLU A 424 14.07 -30.64 -15.42
CA GLU A 424 14.49 -29.37 -16.07
C GLU A 424 13.40 -28.29 -16.06
N ILE A 425 12.69 -28.14 -14.94
CA ILE A 425 11.71 -27.08 -14.69
C ILE A 425 12.20 -26.16 -13.55
N ASP A 426 12.11 -24.85 -13.77
CA ASP A 426 12.56 -23.84 -12.80
C ASP A 426 11.55 -23.55 -11.70
N THR A 427 10.26 -23.79 -11.96
CA THR A 427 9.14 -23.48 -11.06
C THR A 427 8.21 -24.68 -10.86
N HIS A 428 7.68 -24.82 -9.65
CA HIS A 428 6.66 -25.81 -9.33
C HIS A 428 5.73 -25.31 -8.22
N SER A 429 4.43 -25.54 -8.39
CA SER A 429 3.41 -25.21 -7.40
C SER A 429 2.71 -26.46 -6.88
N PHE A 430 2.37 -26.47 -5.59
CA PHE A 430 1.68 -27.57 -4.92
C PHE A 430 0.96 -27.10 -3.65
N GLU A 431 -0.10 -27.80 -3.27
CA GLU A 431 -0.83 -27.60 -2.02
C GLU A 431 -0.47 -28.71 -1.01
N ASN A 432 -0.37 -28.32 0.26
CA ASN A 432 -0.08 -29.19 1.42
C ASN A 432 -0.79 -28.63 2.66
N ARG A 433 -1.20 -29.50 3.59
CA ARG A 433 -1.60 -29.12 4.94
C ARG A 433 -0.39 -28.96 5.85
N TYR A 434 -0.39 -27.90 6.64
CA TYR A 434 0.62 -27.56 7.64
C TYR A 434 0.00 -27.54 9.03
N ILE A 435 0.82 -27.79 10.06
CA ILE A 435 0.45 -27.71 11.46
C ILE A 435 1.05 -26.44 12.05
N LYS A 436 0.20 -25.58 12.63
CA LYS A 436 0.60 -24.35 13.33
C LYS A 436 1.19 -24.66 14.71
N LYS A 437 1.81 -23.66 15.33
CA LYS A 437 2.38 -23.77 16.70
C LYS A 437 1.35 -24.14 17.77
N ASP A 438 0.09 -23.78 17.59
CA ASP A 438 -1.03 -24.15 18.48
C ASP A 438 -1.63 -25.54 18.20
N GLY A 439 -1.14 -26.25 17.19
CA GLY A 439 -1.64 -27.56 16.77
C GLY A 439 -2.78 -27.53 15.75
N SER A 440 -3.31 -26.35 15.40
CA SER A 440 -4.33 -26.21 14.35
C SER A 440 -3.75 -26.48 12.96
N VAL A 441 -4.61 -26.89 12.02
CA VAL A 441 -4.20 -27.23 10.64
C VAL A 441 -4.58 -26.10 9.69
N ILE A 442 -3.68 -25.78 8.77
CA ILE A 442 -3.80 -24.73 7.75
C ILE A 442 -3.42 -25.27 6.38
N ASN A 443 -4.10 -24.84 5.32
CA ASN A 443 -3.78 -25.22 3.94
C ASN A 443 -2.89 -24.15 3.31
N LEU A 444 -1.67 -24.53 2.90
CA LEU A 444 -0.75 -23.62 2.22
C LEU A 444 -0.55 -24.04 0.76
N ALA A 445 -0.78 -23.10 -0.15
CA ALA A 445 -0.37 -23.19 -1.54
C ALA A 445 1.07 -22.68 -1.67
N TRP A 446 1.99 -23.59 -2.00
CA TRP A 446 3.40 -23.27 -2.21
C TRP A 446 3.70 -23.06 -3.68
N SER A 447 4.50 -22.04 -3.97
CA SER A 447 5.19 -21.85 -5.25
C SER A 447 6.69 -21.84 -4.97
N VAL A 448 7.44 -22.72 -5.64
CA VAL A 448 8.88 -22.91 -5.44
C VAL A 448 9.61 -22.63 -6.74
N ARG A 449 10.67 -21.82 -6.69
CA ARG A 449 11.54 -21.48 -7.81
C ARG A 449 13.00 -21.83 -7.51
N LYS A 450 13.71 -22.40 -8.47
CA LYS A 450 15.17 -22.62 -8.39
C LYS A 450 15.92 -21.29 -8.48
N SER A 451 16.90 -21.06 -7.60
CA SER A 451 17.83 -19.93 -7.73
C SER A 451 18.87 -20.24 -8.82
N PRO A 452 19.35 -19.24 -9.57
CA PRO A 452 20.55 -19.37 -10.41
C PRO A 452 21.82 -19.63 -9.59
N GLU A 453 21.86 -19.21 -8.32
CA GLU A 453 22.90 -19.60 -7.38
C GLU A 453 22.67 -21.03 -6.87
N GLU A 454 23.66 -21.91 -7.06
CA GLU A 454 23.54 -23.31 -6.69
C GLU A 454 23.15 -23.51 -5.21
N GLY A 455 22.15 -24.38 -4.99
CA GLY A 455 21.84 -24.91 -3.66
C GLY A 455 20.75 -24.16 -2.86
N ILE A 456 20.08 -23.16 -3.44
CA ILE A 456 18.97 -22.43 -2.81
C ILE A 456 17.71 -22.46 -3.68
N HIS A 457 16.56 -22.67 -3.04
CA HIS A 457 15.23 -22.51 -3.64
C HIS A 457 14.50 -21.35 -2.97
N PHE A 458 13.85 -20.49 -3.76
CA PHE A 458 12.94 -19.46 -3.28
C PHE A 458 11.53 -20.02 -3.22
N CYS A 459 10.87 -19.88 -2.07
CA CYS A 459 9.56 -20.44 -1.83
C CYS A 459 8.60 -19.35 -1.33
N ILE A 460 7.40 -19.29 -1.90
CA ILE A 460 6.30 -18.45 -1.43
C ILE A 460 5.15 -19.38 -1.02
N ALA A 461 4.57 -19.17 0.16
CA ALA A 461 3.41 -19.90 0.67
C ALA A 461 2.26 -18.93 0.95
N ARG A 462 1.13 -19.18 0.29
CA ARG A 462 -0.13 -18.46 0.52
C ARG A 462 -1.08 -19.31 1.35
N ASP A 463 -1.72 -18.71 2.34
CA ASP A 463 -2.85 -19.34 3.03
C ASP A 463 -4.04 -19.44 2.08
N ILE A 464 -4.54 -20.66 1.87
CA ILE A 464 -5.72 -20.95 1.05
C ILE A 464 -6.83 -21.61 1.89
N THR A 465 -6.75 -21.53 3.22
CA THR A 465 -7.70 -22.21 4.13
C THR A 465 -9.10 -21.64 3.99
N GLU A 466 -9.26 -20.32 3.94
CA GLU A 466 -10.55 -19.67 3.70
C GLU A 466 -11.13 -20.08 2.33
N LYS A 467 -10.30 -20.12 1.29
CA LYS A 467 -10.69 -20.61 -0.04
C LYS A 467 -11.18 -22.06 0.01
N LYS A 468 -10.45 -22.97 0.66
CA LYS A 468 -10.85 -24.38 0.81
C LYS A 468 -12.14 -24.53 1.62
N GLN A 469 -12.30 -23.75 2.69
CA GLN A 469 -13.52 -23.73 3.50
C GLN A 469 -14.72 -23.23 2.69
N LEU A 470 -14.54 -22.22 1.84
CA LEU A 470 -15.59 -21.70 0.97
C LEU A 470 -15.94 -22.70 -0.15
N GLU A 471 -14.95 -23.36 -0.76
CA GLU A 471 -15.15 -24.45 -1.73
C GLU A 471 -15.94 -25.62 -1.08
N GLU A 472 -15.58 -26.03 0.13
CA GLU A 472 -16.28 -27.10 0.87
C GLU A 472 -17.69 -26.66 1.32
N LEU A 473 -17.87 -25.40 1.70
CA LEU A 473 -19.18 -24.84 2.06
C LEU A 473 -20.11 -24.75 0.84
N LEU A 474 -19.60 -24.32 -0.31
CA LEU A 474 -20.36 -24.32 -1.57
C LEU A 474 -20.76 -25.74 -1.97
N HIS A 475 -19.84 -26.69 -1.88
CA HIS A 475 -20.11 -28.10 -2.16
C HIS A 475 -21.22 -28.65 -1.24
N LYS A 476 -21.10 -28.45 0.08
CA LYS A 476 -22.12 -28.83 1.07
C LYS A 476 -23.45 -28.10 0.90
N THR A 477 -23.42 -26.85 0.43
CA THR A 477 -24.65 -26.09 0.17
C THR A 477 -25.39 -26.65 -1.04
N ASN A 478 -24.68 -27.05 -2.09
CA ASN A 478 -25.26 -27.71 -3.26
C ASN A 478 -25.83 -29.10 -2.90
N GLU A 479 -25.12 -29.88 -2.09
CA GLU A 479 -25.60 -31.15 -1.51
C GLU A 479 -26.87 -30.95 -0.66
N LEU A 480 -26.84 -30.02 0.30
CA LEU A 480 -27.98 -29.73 1.18
C LEU A 480 -29.21 -29.22 0.41
N ALA A 481 -29.01 -28.47 -0.67
CA ALA A 481 -30.09 -27.99 -1.53
C ALA A 481 -30.64 -29.07 -2.51
N HIS A 482 -29.99 -30.24 -2.60
CA HIS A 482 -30.28 -31.30 -3.57
C HIS A 482 -30.33 -30.77 -5.03
N ILE A 483 -29.43 -29.85 -5.35
CA ILE A 483 -29.31 -29.26 -6.68
C ILE A 483 -28.22 -30.02 -7.45
N GLY A 484 -28.64 -30.84 -8.40
CA GLY A 484 -27.74 -31.50 -9.34
C GLY A 484 -27.25 -30.54 -10.41
N SER A 485 -25.96 -30.60 -10.76
CA SER A 485 -25.43 -29.91 -11.94
C SER A 485 -25.41 -30.83 -13.17
N TRP A 486 -25.67 -30.26 -14.34
CA TRP A 486 -25.55 -30.97 -15.62
C TRP A 486 -24.86 -30.09 -16.67
N ALA A 487 -24.22 -30.71 -17.67
CA ALA A 487 -23.70 -30.03 -18.84
C ALA A 487 -23.77 -30.91 -20.09
N LEU A 488 -24.27 -30.36 -21.18
CA LEU A 488 -24.25 -30.91 -22.53
C LEU A 488 -23.12 -30.23 -23.32
N TYR A 489 -22.36 -31.01 -24.09
CA TYR A 489 -21.35 -30.50 -25.02
C TYR A 489 -21.86 -30.69 -26.46
N PRO A 490 -22.46 -29.66 -27.11
CA PRO A 490 -23.20 -29.83 -28.36
C PRO A 490 -22.37 -30.42 -29.52
N GLN A 491 -21.06 -30.18 -29.53
CA GLN A 491 -20.15 -30.67 -30.57
C GLN A 491 -19.86 -32.18 -30.49
N THR A 492 -19.97 -32.79 -29.30
CA THR A 492 -19.70 -34.22 -29.08
C THR A 492 -20.95 -35.02 -28.75
N GLY A 493 -22.03 -34.36 -28.30
CA GLY A 493 -23.23 -35.00 -27.76
C GLY A 493 -23.04 -35.57 -26.35
N ASN A 494 -21.87 -35.36 -25.73
CA ASN A 494 -21.58 -35.87 -24.39
C ASN A 494 -22.37 -35.09 -23.34
N VAL A 495 -22.91 -35.81 -22.35
CA VAL A 495 -23.59 -35.23 -21.19
C VAL A 495 -22.79 -35.54 -19.93
N PHE A 496 -22.47 -34.52 -19.15
CA PHE A 496 -21.97 -34.64 -17.80
C PHE A 496 -23.14 -34.45 -16.83
N TRP A 497 -23.27 -35.38 -15.88
CA TRP A 497 -24.14 -35.25 -14.71
C TRP A 497 -23.28 -35.30 -13.44
N SER A 498 -23.61 -34.44 -12.48
CA SER A 498 -23.10 -34.51 -11.11
C SER A 498 -23.66 -35.74 -10.38
N ASP A 499 -23.02 -36.13 -9.28
CA ASP A 499 -23.49 -37.27 -8.47
C ASP A 499 -24.88 -36.99 -7.87
N ILE A 500 -25.15 -35.76 -7.43
CA ILE A 500 -26.48 -35.31 -6.98
C ILE A 500 -27.53 -35.46 -8.10
N THR A 501 -27.17 -35.18 -9.35
CA THR A 501 -28.08 -35.39 -10.51
C THR A 501 -28.41 -36.87 -10.70
N ARG A 502 -27.43 -37.76 -10.51
CA ARG A 502 -27.63 -39.21 -10.59
C ARG A 502 -28.50 -39.74 -9.46
N GLU A 503 -28.26 -39.26 -8.23
CA GLU A 503 -29.04 -39.60 -7.05
C GLU A 503 -30.51 -39.14 -7.17
N LEU A 504 -30.73 -37.88 -7.60
CA LEU A 504 -32.06 -37.31 -7.83
C LEU A 504 -32.86 -38.12 -8.86
N LEU A 505 -32.21 -38.55 -9.94
CA LEU A 505 -32.83 -39.39 -10.98
C LEU A 505 -32.82 -40.88 -10.65
N GLU A 506 -32.34 -41.30 -9.46
CA GLU A 506 -32.24 -42.69 -9.01
C GLU A 506 -31.52 -43.62 -10.02
N VAL A 507 -30.42 -43.15 -10.61
CA VAL A 507 -29.56 -43.93 -11.53
C VAL A 507 -28.23 -44.32 -10.88
N ALA A 508 -27.54 -45.32 -11.44
CA ALA A 508 -26.27 -45.80 -10.91
C ALA A 508 -25.15 -44.73 -11.00
N PRO A 509 -24.16 -44.69 -10.08
CA PRO A 509 -23.10 -43.69 -10.11
C PRO A 509 -22.21 -43.72 -11.36
N ASP A 510 -22.08 -44.89 -11.99
CA ASP A 510 -21.37 -45.14 -13.24
C ASP A 510 -22.27 -45.04 -14.49
N TYR A 511 -23.51 -44.58 -14.34
CA TYR A 511 -24.45 -44.41 -15.45
C TYR A 511 -23.97 -43.29 -16.40
N ASP A 512 -23.54 -43.71 -17.60
CA ASP A 512 -23.06 -42.85 -18.67
C ASP A 512 -24.23 -42.43 -19.59
N MET A 513 -24.63 -41.17 -19.48
CA MET A 513 -25.81 -40.63 -20.16
C MET A 513 -25.44 -40.13 -21.55
N GLN A 514 -25.99 -40.77 -22.59
CA GLN A 514 -25.97 -40.24 -23.94
C GLN A 514 -27.24 -39.39 -24.16
N TRP A 515 -27.11 -38.23 -24.79
CA TRP A 515 -28.20 -37.24 -24.91
C TRP A 515 -29.51 -37.82 -25.48
N HIS A 516 -29.43 -38.75 -26.43
CA HIS A 516 -30.58 -39.43 -27.04
C HIS A 516 -31.39 -40.34 -26.09
N MET A 517 -30.95 -40.52 -24.84
CA MET A 517 -31.65 -41.32 -23.83
C MET A 517 -32.50 -40.50 -22.85
N ALA A 518 -32.63 -39.17 -23.03
CA ALA A 518 -33.47 -38.31 -22.18
C ALA A 518 -34.95 -38.75 -22.15
N ASP A 519 -35.43 -39.32 -23.25
CA ASP A 519 -36.73 -39.96 -23.47
C ASP A 519 -37.09 -41.03 -22.42
N ILE A 520 -36.10 -41.65 -21.76
CA ILE A 520 -36.32 -42.67 -20.73
C ILE A 520 -36.95 -42.05 -19.46
N PHE A 521 -36.55 -40.82 -19.14
CA PHE A 521 -36.96 -40.08 -17.94
C PHE A 521 -38.11 -39.10 -18.22
N CYS A 522 -38.27 -38.63 -19.45
CA CYS A 522 -39.21 -37.57 -19.79
C CYS A 522 -40.40 -38.08 -20.62
N GLY A 523 -41.63 -37.63 -20.29
CA GLY A 523 -42.77 -37.81 -21.19
C GLY A 523 -42.62 -36.97 -22.47
N PRO A 524 -43.37 -37.26 -23.56
CA PRO A 524 -43.20 -36.58 -24.85
C PRO A 524 -43.34 -35.06 -24.79
N GLU A 525 -44.21 -34.54 -23.91
CA GLU A 525 -44.36 -33.09 -23.73
C GLU A 525 -43.17 -32.46 -22.99
N SER A 526 -42.69 -33.09 -21.90
CA SER A 526 -41.51 -32.66 -21.15
C SER A 526 -40.26 -32.66 -22.05
N LEU A 527 -40.08 -33.72 -22.86
CA LEU A 527 -38.97 -33.88 -23.79
C LEU A 527 -38.95 -32.78 -24.86
N ASN A 528 -40.10 -32.48 -25.47
CA ASN A 528 -40.20 -31.40 -26.47
C ASN A 528 -39.86 -30.02 -25.88
N LYS A 529 -40.23 -29.76 -24.61
CA LYS A 529 -39.84 -28.52 -23.91
C LYS A 529 -38.33 -28.45 -23.68
N ILE A 530 -37.72 -29.53 -23.16
CA ILE A 530 -36.27 -29.60 -22.94
C ILE A 530 -35.50 -29.36 -24.26
N ASN A 531 -35.84 -30.09 -25.31
CA ASN A 531 -35.13 -30.01 -26.60
C ASN A 531 -35.27 -28.61 -27.21
N GLY A 532 -36.47 -28.04 -27.23
CA GLY A 532 -36.68 -26.68 -27.72
C GLY A 532 -35.86 -25.64 -26.96
N SER A 533 -35.88 -25.67 -25.62
CA SER A 533 -35.12 -24.71 -24.79
C SER A 533 -33.60 -24.86 -24.93
N ILE A 534 -33.10 -26.08 -25.16
CA ILE A 534 -31.67 -26.32 -25.41
C ILE A 534 -31.26 -25.89 -26.81
N ASP A 535 -32.07 -26.18 -27.84
CA ASP A 535 -31.83 -25.73 -29.20
C ASP A 535 -31.85 -24.19 -29.28
N ASP A 536 -32.78 -23.52 -28.60
CA ASP A 536 -32.83 -22.06 -28.50
C ASP A 536 -31.52 -21.49 -27.90
N VAL A 537 -31.04 -22.04 -26.78
CA VAL A 537 -29.76 -21.64 -26.17
C VAL A 537 -28.57 -21.93 -27.08
N ILE A 538 -28.51 -23.08 -27.76
CA ILE A 538 -27.41 -23.41 -28.69
C ILE A 538 -27.34 -22.39 -29.84
N ASN A 539 -28.50 -21.91 -30.31
CA ASN A 539 -28.62 -20.91 -31.37
C ASN A 539 -28.42 -19.45 -30.91
N GLY A 540 -28.03 -19.22 -29.63
CA GLY A 540 -27.75 -17.88 -29.10
C GLY A 540 -28.93 -17.21 -28.39
N GLY A 541 -29.96 -17.97 -28.01
CA GLY A 541 -31.07 -17.51 -27.17
C GLY A 541 -30.70 -17.32 -25.69
N ASP A 542 -31.64 -16.73 -24.93
CA ASP A 542 -31.50 -16.47 -23.50
C ASP A 542 -31.50 -17.77 -22.66
N PRO A 543 -30.89 -17.78 -21.46
CA PRO A 543 -30.94 -18.91 -20.53
C PRO A 543 -32.39 -19.31 -20.18
N PHE A 544 -32.66 -20.60 -20.11
CA PHE A 544 -33.99 -21.13 -19.79
C PHE A 544 -34.11 -21.58 -18.33
N ASN A 545 -35.33 -21.54 -17.81
CA ASN A 545 -35.75 -22.25 -16.61
C ASN A 545 -37.12 -22.89 -16.87
N ILE A 546 -37.21 -24.21 -16.81
CA ILE A 546 -38.43 -24.97 -17.08
C ILE A 546 -38.77 -25.91 -15.92
N GLU A 547 -40.04 -25.99 -15.58
CA GLU A 547 -40.56 -26.97 -14.62
C GLU A 547 -41.27 -28.09 -15.37
N ILE A 548 -40.83 -29.33 -15.18
CA ILE A 548 -41.34 -30.50 -15.89
C ILE A 548 -41.53 -31.69 -14.94
N GLU A 549 -42.44 -32.60 -15.29
CA GLU A 549 -42.53 -33.90 -14.64
C GLU A 549 -41.59 -34.90 -15.32
N VAL A 550 -40.81 -35.62 -14.52
CA VAL A 550 -39.87 -36.68 -14.94
C VAL A 550 -40.09 -37.94 -14.11
N ARG A 551 -39.74 -39.08 -14.70
CA ARG A 551 -39.75 -40.40 -14.09
C ARG A 551 -38.31 -40.80 -13.75
N THR A 552 -38.03 -41.06 -12.48
CA THR A 552 -36.72 -41.56 -12.02
C THR A 552 -36.43 -42.99 -12.54
N GLY A 553 -35.18 -43.43 -12.43
CA GLY A 553 -34.76 -44.80 -12.71
C GLY A 553 -35.45 -45.85 -11.82
N GLY A 554 -35.82 -45.49 -10.59
CA GLY A 554 -36.68 -46.30 -9.71
C GLY A 554 -38.17 -46.29 -10.08
N GLY A 555 -38.58 -45.51 -11.08
CA GLY A 555 -39.95 -45.44 -11.59
C GLY A 555 -40.87 -44.44 -10.86
N LYS A 556 -40.34 -43.61 -9.96
CA LYS A 556 -41.08 -42.55 -9.26
C LYS A 556 -41.30 -41.35 -10.18
N MET A 557 -42.51 -40.80 -10.21
CA MET A 557 -42.77 -39.52 -10.87
C MET A 557 -42.46 -38.36 -9.91
N ILE A 558 -41.61 -37.42 -10.34
CA ILE A 558 -41.25 -36.20 -9.59
C ILE A 558 -41.32 -34.98 -10.51
N TRP A 559 -41.59 -33.81 -9.93
CA TRP A 559 -41.38 -32.55 -10.63
C TRP A 559 -39.96 -32.04 -10.43
N VAL A 560 -39.32 -31.60 -11.52
CA VAL A 560 -38.00 -30.97 -11.48
C VAL A 560 -38.01 -29.60 -12.14
N SER A 561 -37.26 -28.67 -11.56
CA SER A 561 -36.88 -27.41 -12.19
C SER A 561 -35.53 -27.62 -12.86
N ILE A 562 -35.44 -27.36 -14.17
CA ILE A 562 -34.22 -27.45 -14.97
C ILE A 562 -33.88 -26.05 -15.48
N LEU A 563 -32.68 -25.57 -15.11
CA LEU A 563 -32.11 -24.31 -15.59
C LEU A 563 -30.92 -24.63 -16.51
N GLY A 564 -30.77 -23.89 -17.61
CA GLY A 564 -29.69 -24.05 -18.57
C GLY A 564 -29.23 -22.74 -19.21
N GLU A 565 -27.92 -22.56 -19.30
CA GLU A 565 -27.22 -21.42 -19.92
C GLU A 565 -26.19 -21.91 -20.96
N GLY A 566 -25.99 -21.13 -22.02
CA GLY A 566 -25.03 -21.41 -23.08
C GLY A 566 -23.68 -20.70 -22.89
N LYS A 567 -22.58 -21.43 -23.06
CA LYS A 567 -21.22 -20.90 -23.06
C LYS A 567 -20.67 -20.85 -24.48
N PHE A 568 -20.40 -19.64 -24.96
CA PHE A 568 -19.96 -19.40 -26.34
C PHE A 568 -18.46 -19.12 -26.42
N ASP A 569 -17.81 -19.68 -27.45
CA ASP A 569 -16.46 -19.31 -27.87
C ASP A 569 -16.48 -19.04 -29.39
N GLY A 570 -15.89 -17.94 -29.83
CA GLY A 570 -15.95 -17.48 -31.22
C GLY A 570 -17.36 -17.31 -31.81
N GLY A 571 -18.41 -17.19 -30.97
CA GLY A 571 -19.81 -17.16 -31.40
C GLY A 571 -20.48 -18.54 -31.59
N VAL A 572 -19.77 -19.63 -31.29
CA VAL A 572 -20.31 -21.01 -31.32
C VAL A 572 -20.57 -21.48 -29.89
N CYS A 573 -21.74 -22.06 -29.63
CA CYS A 573 -22.03 -22.67 -28.33
C CYS A 573 -21.12 -23.91 -28.12
N THR A 574 -20.24 -23.85 -27.12
CA THR A 574 -19.29 -24.92 -26.77
C THR A 574 -19.84 -25.88 -25.72
N GLN A 575 -20.73 -25.39 -24.86
CA GLN A 575 -21.26 -26.10 -23.71
C GLN A 575 -22.59 -25.45 -23.31
N VAL A 576 -23.64 -26.24 -23.11
CA VAL A 576 -24.86 -25.82 -22.39
C VAL A 576 -24.78 -26.45 -21.00
N TYR A 577 -24.99 -25.68 -19.94
CA TYR A 577 -24.82 -26.16 -18.58
C TYR A 577 -25.80 -25.49 -17.63
N GLY A 578 -26.06 -26.15 -16.50
CA GLY A 578 -26.91 -25.58 -15.48
C GLY A 578 -27.27 -26.60 -14.41
N THR A 579 -28.49 -26.49 -13.89
CA THR A 579 -28.93 -27.21 -12.69
C THR A 579 -30.24 -27.95 -12.90
N VAL A 580 -30.46 -28.97 -12.07
CA VAL A 580 -31.71 -29.68 -11.90
C VAL A 580 -32.02 -29.79 -10.41
N GLN A 581 -33.25 -29.48 -10.01
CA GLN A 581 -33.70 -29.50 -8.62
C GLN A 581 -35.03 -30.23 -8.49
N ASP A 582 -35.18 -31.12 -7.51
CA ASP A 582 -36.47 -31.74 -7.17
C ASP A 582 -37.36 -30.66 -6.50
N ILE A 583 -38.50 -30.39 -7.13
CA ILE A 583 -39.51 -29.45 -6.66
C ILE A 583 -40.86 -30.15 -6.38
N ASP A 584 -40.90 -31.48 -6.34
CA ASP A 584 -42.13 -32.29 -6.25
C ASP A 584 -43.01 -31.90 -5.05
N ILE A 585 -42.40 -31.71 -3.87
CA ILE A 585 -43.11 -31.26 -2.66
C ILE A 585 -43.73 -29.87 -2.86
N GLN A 586 -42.95 -28.92 -3.40
CA GLN A 586 -43.38 -27.55 -3.64
C GLN A 586 -44.50 -27.50 -4.70
N LYS A 587 -44.33 -28.24 -5.80
CA LYS A 587 -45.26 -28.24 -6.93
C LYS A 587 -46.59 -28.90 -6.58
N ARG A 588 -46.58 -30.03 -5.87
CA ARG A 588 -47.80 -30.67 -5.36
C ARG A 588 -48.53 -29.79 -4.35
N ALA A 589 -47.81 -29.07 -3.49
CA ALA A 589 -48.42 -28.09 -2.58
C ALA A 589 -49.08 -26.92 -3.33
N GLN A 590 -48.42 -26.38 -4.37
CA GLN A 590 -48.97 -25.32 -5.22
C GLN A 590 -50.26 -25.77 -5.94
N LEU A 591 -50.23 -26.94 -6.60
CA LEU A 591 -51.38 -27.48 -7.32
C LEU A 591 -52.58 -27.73 -6.38
N LYS A 592 -52.33 -28.26 -5.17
CA LYS A 592 -53.38 -28.48 -4.16
C LYS A 592 -53.99 -27.18 -3.65
N LEU A 593 -53.20 -26.12 -3.47
CA LEU A 593 -53.73 -24.80 -3.10
C LEU A 593 -54.60 -24.19 -4.20
N GLN A 594 -54.23 -24.41 -5.47
CA GLN A 594 -55.03 -23.97 -6.61
C GLN A 594 -56.38 -24.70 -6.68
N GLU A 595 -56.38 -26.03 -6.55
CA GLU A 595 -57.59 -26.86 -6.49
C GLU A 595 -58.54 -26.40 -5.36
N GLN A 596 -58.00 -26.13 -4.16
CA GLN A 596 -58.78 -25.61 -3.04
C GLN A 596 -59.36 -24.20 -3.28
N ALA A 597 -58.65 -23.34 -4.00
CA ALA A 597 -59.14 -22.00 -4.35
C ALA A 597 -60.29 -22.08 -5.37
N GLU A 598 -60.20 -22.98 -6.35
CA GLU A 598 -61.25 -23.23 -7.33
C GLU A 598 -62.50 -23.86 -6.68
N GLU A 599 -62.34 -24.82 -5.75
CA GLU A 599 -63.45 -25.39 -4.98
C GLU A 599 -64.15 -24.34 -4.10
N LEU A 600 -63.38 -23.47 -3.43
CA LEU A 600 -63.92 -22.38 -2.61
C LEU A 600 -64.73 -21.38 -3.45
N ALA A 601 -64.25 -21.02 -4.64
CA ALA A 601 -64.95 -20.13 -5.56
C ALA A 601 -66.29 -20.73 -6.05
N ALA A 602 -66.30 -22.02 -6.43
CA ALA A 602 -67.51 -22.73 -6.84
C ALA A 602 -68.54 -22.86 -5.71
N SER A 603 -68.08 -23.10 -4.47
CA SER A 603 -68.92 -23.14 -3.27
C SER A 603 -69.62 -21.80 -3.02
N GLY A 604 -68.90 -20.69 -3.17
CA GLY A 604 -69.43 -19.33 -2.97
C GLY A 604 -70.62 -18.98 -3.88
N GLN A 605 -70.54 -19.30 -5.18
CA GLN A 605 -71.65 -19.05 -6.11
C GLN A 605 -72.92 -19.83 -5.74
N ARG A 606 -72.77 -21.11 -5.37
CA ARG A 606 -73.88 -22.03 -5.07
C ARG A 606 -74.77 -21.55 -3.92
N TYR A 607 -74.21 -20.90 -2.91
CA TYR A 607 -75.00 -20.34 -1.80
C TYR A 607 -75.82 -19.11 -2.21
N GLY A 608 -75.27 -18.23 -3.05
CA GLY A 608 -75.99 -17.06 -3.57
C GLY A 608 -77.20 -17.45 -4.41
N GLU A 609 -77.05 -18.43 -5.30
CA GLU A 609 -78.15 -18.95 -6.12
C GLU A 609 -79.28 -19.54 -5.26
N LEU A 610 -78.96 -20.38 -4.28
CA LEU A 610 -79.95 -20.98 -3.38
C LEU A 610 -80.70 -19.93 -2.54
N PHE A 611 -80.04 -18.82 -2.16
CA PHE A 611 -80.67 -17.71 -1.46
C PHE A 611 -81.68 -16.97 -2.36
N HIS A 612 -81.25 -16.56 -3.56
CA HIS A 612 -82.08 -15.78 -4.50
C HIS A 612 -83.21 -16.58 -5.17
N MET A 613 -83.04 -17.90 -5.34
CA MET A 613 -84.03 -18.80 -5.96
C MET A 613 -85.07 -19.37 -4.99
N ASN A 614 -84.94 -19.16 -3.68
CA ASN A 614 -85.92 -19.61 -2.71
C ASN A 614 -87.27 -18.89 -2.91
N PRO A 615 -88.41 -19.62 -3.06
CA PRO A 615 -89.71 -19.00 -3.30
C PRO A 615 -90.28 -18.26 -2.08
N LEU A 616 -89.73 -18.45 -0.87
CA LEU A 616 -90.13 -17.74 0.34
C LEU A 616 -89.25 -16.51 0.55
N PRO A 617 -89.81 -15.38 1.02
CA PRO A 617 -89.03 -14.21 1.43
C PRO A 617 -87.92 -14.57 2.40
N MET A 618 -86.69 -14.18 2.08
CA MET A 618 -85.55 -14.28 2.97
C MET A 618 -84.73 -12.99 2.94
N PHE A 619 -84.17 -12.65 4.09
CA PHE A 619 -83.19 -11.59 4.23
C PHE A 619 -82.11 -11.95 5.25
N VAL A 620 -80.88 -11.53 4.97
CA VAL A 620 -79.77 -11.50 5.91
C VAL A 620 -79.76 -10.12 6.56
N PHE A 621 -79.64 -10.05 7.89
CA PHE A 621 -79.54 -8.79 8.61
C PHE A 621 -78.44 -8.84 9.68
N ASP A 622 -77.85 -7.68 9.96
CA ASP A 622 -76.80 -7.48 10.96
C ASP A 622 -77.38 -7.62 12.38
N ALA A 623 -76.75 -8.42 13.23
CA ALA A 623 -77.33 -8.84 14.50
C ALA A 623 -77.44 -7.72 15.55
N ASP A 624 -76.66 -6.63 15.41
CA ASP A 624 -76.57 -5.55 16.39
C ASP A 624 -77.32 -4.29 15.93
N THR A 625 -77.18 -3.91 14.67
CA THR A 625 -77.85 -2.72 14.10
C THR A 625 -79.29 -3.00 13.65
N LEU A 626 -79.59 -4.24 13.28
CA LEU A 626 -80.81 -4.69 12.57
C LEU A 626 -80.96 -4.12 11.15
N ALA A 627 -79.88 -3.64 10.53
CA ALA A 627 -79.84 -3.27 9.12
C ALA A 627 -79.87 -4.50 8.20
N PHE A 628 -80.55 -4.40 7.06
CA PHE A 628 -80.53 -5.47 6.06
C PHE A 628 -79.17 -5.52 5.35
N MET A 629 -78.61 -6.72 5.21
CA MET A 629 -77.33 -6.98 4.54
C MET A 629 -77.51 -7.66 3.18
N ASP A 630 -78.55 -8.49 3.03
CA ASP A 630 -78.95 -9.08 1.74
C ASP A 630 -80.43 -9.48 1.75
N ILE A 631 -81.06 -9.50 0.57
CA ILE A 631 -82.51 -9.72 0.40
C ILE A 631 -82.75 -10.54 -0.86
N ASN A 632 -83.57 -11.59 -0.76
CA ASN A 632 -83.86 -12.46 -1.89
C ASN A 632 -85.00 -11.92 -2.79
N SER A 633 -85.12 -12.52 -3.98
CA SER A 633 -86.08 -12.12 -5.00
C SER A 633 -87.53 -12.22 -4.54
N ALA A 634 -87.85 -13.21 -3.69
CA ALA A 634 -89.18 -13.40 -3.13
C ALA A 634 -89.56 -12.28 -2.13
N ALA A 635 -88.62 -11.81 -1.31
CA ALA A 635 -88.83 -10.70 -0.39
C ALA A 635 -89.04 -9.36 -1.14
N ILE A 636 -88.24 -9.09 -2.17
CA ILE A 636 -88.46 -7.94 -3.08
C ILE A 636 -89.88 -7.97 -3.64
N LYS A 637 -90.32 -9.12 -4.15
CA LYS A 637 -91.66 -9.31 -4.74
C LYS A 637 -92.80 -9.16 -3.72
N GLN A 638 -92.66 -9.70 -2.50
CA GLN A 638 -93.72 -9.66 -1.49
C GLN A 638 -93.90 -8.28 -0.85
N TYR A 639 -92.81 -7.58 -0.57
CA TYR A 639 -92.85 -6.29 0.13
C TYR A 639 -92.92 -5.08 -0.81
N GLY A 640 -92.48 -5.22 -2.07
CA GLY A 640 -92.54 -4.16 -3.08
C GLY A 640 -91.43 -3.11 -3.01
N TYR A 641 -90.48 -3.24 -2.06
CA TYR A 641 -89.26 -2.43 -2.04
C TYR A 641 -88.21 -2.99 -3.01
N SER A 642 -87.41 -2.10 -3.61
CA SER A 642 -86.23 -2.50 -4.38
C SER A 642 -85.15 -3.09 -3.45
N ARG A 643 -84.15 -3.78 -4.02
CA ARG A 643 -83.01 -4.28 -3.24
C ARG A 643 -82.24 -3.13 -2.57
N GLU A 644 -82.07 -2.01 -3.27
CA GLU A 644 -81.38 -0.82 -2.77
C GLU A 644 -82.16 -0.16 -1.62
N GLU A 645 -83.48 -0.03 -1.76
CA GLU A 645 -84.35 0.48 -0.69
C GLU A 645 -84.22 -0.40 0.56
N PHE A 646 -84.39 -1.72 0.42
CA PHE A 646 -84.20 -2.64 1.54
C PHE A 646 -82.82 -2.52 2.20
N LEU A 647 -81.73 -2.46 1.44
CA LEU A 647 -80.36 -2.35 1.99
C LEU A 647 -80.10 -1.01 2.70
N SER A 648 -80.90 0.03 2.42
CA SER A 648 -80.85 1.31 3.14
C SER A 648 -81.66 1.33 4.44
N MET A 649 -82.51 0.32 4.67
CA MET A 649 -83.47 0.25 5.76
C MET A 649 -83.01 -0.70 6.88
N THR A 650 -83.68 -0.60 8.03
CA THR A 650 -83.61 -1.57 9.13
C THR A 650 -84.90 -2.36 9.27
N LEU A 651 -84.85 -3.46 10.02
CA LEU A 651 -86.04 -4.23 10.42
C LEU A 651 -87.13 -3.37 11.08
N ARG A 652 -86.80 -2.21 11.66
CA ARG A 652 -87.77 -1.35 12.34
C ARG A 652 -88.71 -0.64 11.37
N GLU A 653 -88.26 -0.36 10.14
CA GLU A 653 -89.00 0.44 9.16
C GLU A 653 -90.04 -0.36 8.37
N ILE A 654 -89.86 -1.68 8.24
CA ILE A 654 -90.87 -2.58 7.63
C ILE A 654 -91.97 -2.99 8.62
N ARG A 655 -92.20 -2.23 9.70
CA ARG A 655 -93.14 -2.57 10.79
C ARG A 655 -93.94 -1.34 11.23
N PRO A 656 -95.18 -1.49 11.73
CA PRO A 656 -95.90 -0.42 12.42
C PRO A 656 -95.14 0.01 13.68
N ALA A 657 -95.23 1.29 14.04
CA ALA A 657 -94.51 1.85 15.20
C ALA A 657 -94.74 1.06 16.51
N GLY A 658 -95.95 0.57 16.75
CA GLY A 658 -96.29 -0.23 17.94
C GLY A 658 -95.70 -1.65 17.99
N GLU A 659 -95.12 -2.16 16.90
CA GLU A 659 -94.46 -3.48 16.86
C GLU A 659 -92.94 -3.39 17.09
N VAL A 660 -92.36 -2.18 17.09
CA VAL A 660 -90.91 -1.98 17.25
C VAL A 660 -90.43 -2.40 18.66
N ASP A 661 -91.20 -2.12 19.71
CA ASP A 661 -90.89 -2.56 21.09
C ASP A 661 -91.03 -4.07 21.28
N ARG A 662 -91.82 -4.74 20.42
CA ARG A 662 -91.93 -6.19 20.40
C ARG A 662 -90.77 -6.83 19.64
N LEU A 663 -90.31 -6.20 18.55
CA LEU A 663 -89.07 -6.57 17.85
C LEU A 663 -87.85 -6.46 18.77
N ASN A 664 -87.66 -5.31 19.45
CA ASN A 664 -86.50 -5.10 20.32
C ASN A 664 -86.42 -6.16 21.43
N ARG A 665 -87.53 -6.44 22.13
CA ARG A 665 -87.60 -7.52 23.14
C ARG A 665 -87.26 -8.90 22.57
N ALA A 666 -87.81 -9.25 21.40
CA ALA A 666 -87.52 -10.53 20.75
C ALA A 666 -86.07 -10.68 20.27
N VAL A 667 -85.34 -9.56 20.10
CA VAL A 667 -83.89 -9.55 19.83
C VAL A 667 -83.10 -9.68 21.13
N GLU A 668 -83.47 -8.97 22.19
CA GLU A 668 -82.80 -9.02 23.50
C GLU A 668 -82.91 -10.40 24.16
N GLU A 669 -84.11 -11.00 24.22
CA GLU A 669 -84.34 -12.36 24.73
C GLU A 669 -83.46 -13.40 24.03
N ARG A 670 -83.06 -13.13 22.77
CA ARG A 670 -82.30 -14.05 21.94
C ARG A 670 -80.79 -13.89 22.03
N ARG A 671 -80.26 -12.76 22.53
CA ARG A 671 -78.84 -12.66 22.91
C ARG A 671 -78.45 -13.70 24.00
N LEU A 672 -79.44 -14.33 24.64
CA LEU A 672 -79.27 -15.35 25.67
C LEU A 672 -79.33 -16.82 25.16
N HIS A 673 -79.78 -17.10 23.93
CA HIS A 673 -80.04 -18.48 23.47
C HIS A 673 -79.66 -18.77 22.00
N ASN A 674 -78.86 -19.83 21.79
CA ASN A 674 -78.09 -20.04 20.55
C ASN A 674 -78.72 -20.98 19.50
N HIS A 675 -80.04 -21.17 19.52
CA HIS A 675 -80.73 -22.15 18.64
C HIS A 675 -81.85 -21.53 17.77
N LEU A 676 -82.41 -22.35 16.88
CA LEU A 676 -83.43 -22.01 15.91
C LEU A 676 -84.71 -21.57 16.64
N PHE A 677 -85.13 -20.31 16.45
CA PHE A 677 -86.19 -19.67 17.24
C PHE A 677 -87.15 -18.94 16.32
N ARG A 678 -88.43 -19.09 16.67
CA ARG A 678 -89.60 -18.54 16.00
C ARG A 678 -90.23 -17.55 16.99
N PRO A 679 -90.08 -16.23 16.82
CA PRO A 679 -90.59 -15.25 17.79
C PRO A 679 -92.11 -15.02 17.69
N GLY A 680 -92.84 -15.97 17.10
CA GLY A 680 -94.27 -15.85 16.80
C GLY A 680 -94.54 -15.00 15.56
N VAL A 681 -95.80 -14.53 15.46
CA VAL A 681 -96.31 -13.74 14.34
C VAL A 681 -96.11 -12.25 14.59
N PHE A 682 -95.57 -11.52 13.62
CA PHE A 682 -95.38 -10.06 13.64
C PHE A 682 -96.22 -9.38 12.58
N THR A 683 -96.64 -8.14 12.84
CA THR A 683 -97.18 -7.26 11.79
C THR A 683 -96.04 -6.55 11.07
N HIS A 684 -95.92 -6.76 9.76
CA HIS A 684 -95.03 -6.02 8.86
C HIS A 684 -95.85 -5.11 7.93
N LEU A 685 -95.17 -4.11 7.36
CA LEU A 685 -95.71 -3.21 6.34
C LEU A 685 -95.02 -3.48 5.00
N LYS A 686 -95.81 -3.63 3.94
CA LYS A 686 -95.35 -3.54 2.55
C LYS A 686 -95.20 -2.07 2.14
N LYS A 687 -94.49 -1.80 1.03
CA LYS A 687 -94.26 -0.45 0.48
C LYS A 687 -95.55 0.31 0.14
N ASN A 688 -96.62 -0.40 -0.22
CA ASN A 688 -97.95 0.16 -0.46
C ASN A 688 -98.73 0.53 0.83
N GLY A 689 -98.14 0.34 2.02
CA GLY A 689 -98.78 0.56 3.32
C GLY A 689 -99.65 -0.59 3.81
N GLU A 690 -99.76 -1.69 3.04
CA GLU A 690 -100.53 -2.87 3.42
C GLU A 690 -99.86 -3.61 4.57
N ALA A 691 -100.61 -3.85 5.64
CA ALA A 691 -100.15 -4.60 6.80
C ALA A 691 -100.34 -6.11 6.60
N ILE A 692 -99.25 -6.87 6.72
CA ILE A 692 -99.24 -8.34 6.65
C ILE A 692 -98.81 -8.95 7.99
N GLN A 693 -99.44 -10.07 8.35
CA GLN A 693 -99.03 -10.90 9.48
C GLN A 693 -98.02 -11.92 8.98
N VAL A 694 -96.85 -11.98 9.60
CA VAL A 694 -95.76 -12.87 9.17
C VAL A 694 -95.18 -13.71 10.31
N GLU A 695 -94.93 -14.99 10.04
CA GLU A 695 -94.14 -15.86 10.92
C GLU A 695 -92.68 -15.81 10.47
N ILE A 696 -91.76 -15.55 11.41
CA ILE A 696 -90.32 -15.42 11.11
C ILE A 696 -89.57 -16.60 11.70
N VAL A 697 -88.77 -17.28 10.89
CA VAL A 697 -87.79 -18.27 11.35
C VAL A 697 -86.41 -17.73 11.02
N SER A 698 -85.50 -17.63 11.99
CA SER A 698 -84.14 -17.18 11.68
C SER A 698 -83.03 -17.97 12.37
N SER A 699 -81.91 -18.10 11.68
CA SER A 699 -80.68 -18.78 12.12
C SER A 699 -79.53 -17.78 12.18
N ALA A 700 -78.57 -18.00 13.09
CA ALA A 700 -77.35 -17.21 13.12
C ALA A 700 -76.39 -17.71 12.04
N LEU A 701 -75.64 -16.80 11.42
CA LEU A 701 -74.49 -17.10 10.57
C LEU A 701 -73.45 -16.00 10.71
N GLN A 702 -72.28 -16.21 10.13
CA GLN A 702 -71.28 -15.17 9.96
C GLN A 702 -71.27 -14.76 8.49
N TYR A 703 -71.53 -13.48 8.21
CA TYR A 703 -71.69 -12.94 6.85
C TYR A 703 -70.73 -11.76 6.67
N HIS A 704 -69.77 -11.89 5.75
CA HIS A 704 -68.62 -10.98 5.62
C HIS A 704 -67.95 -10.69 6.98
N GLU A 705 -67.62 -11.75 7.72
CA GLU A 705 -67.04 -11.76 9.08
C GLU A 705 -67.91 -11.14 10.19
N ARG A 706 -69.04 -10.50 9.88
CA ARG A 706 -69.94 -9.90 10.86
C ARG A 706 -70.96 -10.90 11.41
N PRO A 707 -71.37 -10.77 12.68
CA PRO A 707 -72.46 -11.56 13.25
C PRO A 707 -73.78 -11.18 12.57
N ALA A 708 -74.35 -12.11 11.80
CA ALA A 708 -75.53 -11.87 10.99
C ALA A 708 -76.60 -12.93 11.22
N ARG A 709 -77.80 -12.68 10.71
CA ARG A 709 -78.95 -13.57 10.85
C ARG A 709 -79.67 -13.71 9.52
N LEU A 710 -79.81 -14.95 9.04
CA LEU A 710 -80.69 -15.29 7.93
C LEU A 710 -82.08 -15.51 8.51
N ALA A 711 -83.03 -14.66 8.12
CA ALA A 711 -84.44 -14.84 8.40
C ALA A 711 -85.18 -15.26 7.14
N LEU A 712 -86.01 -16.29 7.29
CA LEU A 712 -87.07 -16.67 6.36
C LEU A 712 -88.39 -16.16 6.94
N VAL A 713 -89.22 -15.57 6.08
CA VAL A 713 -90.48 -14.94 6.47
C VAL A 713 -91.62 -15.53 5.68
N LEU A 714 -92.59 -16.10 6.40
CA LEU A 714 -93.80 -16.70 5.85
C LEU A 714 -94.98 -15.75 6.05
N ASP A 715 -95.66 -15.36 4.97
CA ASP A 715 -96.93 -14.65 5.08
C ASP A 715 -98.01 -15.59 5.65
N VAL A 716 -98.59 -15.21 6.78
CA VAL A 716 -99.66 -15.93 7.46
C VAL A 716 -100.92 -15.07 7.59
N THR A 717 -101.03 -13.96 6.85
CA THR A 717 -102.17 -13.02 6.92
C THR A 717 -103.49 -13.70 6.63
N GLU A 718 -103.60 -14.40 5.51
CA GLU A 718 -104.82 -15.12 5.13
C GLU A 718 -105.12 -16.27 6.10
N ARG A 719 -104.10 -17.04 6.48
CA ARG A 719 -104.22 -18.15 7.44
C ARG A 719 -104.74 -17.66 8.80
N ASN A 720 -104.18 -16.57 9.33
CA ASN A 720 -104.57 -16.04 10.63
C ASN A 720 -105.94 -15.36 10.58
N ARG A 721 -106.31 -14.77 9.44
CA ARG A 721 -107.68 -14.27 9.22
C ARG A 721 -108.69 -15.41 9.26
N GLN A 722 -108.44 -16.51 8.55
CA GLN A 722 -109.29 -17.70 8.60
C GLN A 722 -109.38 -18.28 10.02
N VAL A 723 -108.26 -18.36 10.75
CA VAL A 723 -108.25 -18.80 12.16
C VAL A 723 -109.07 -17.86 13.05
N ALA A 724 -108.93 -16.53 12.91
CA ALA A 724 -109.67 -15.56 13.70
C ALA A 724 -111.19 -15.57 13.38
N GLU A 725 -111.57 -15.78 12.12
CA GLU A 725 -112.97 -15.97 11.70
C GLU A 725 -113.56 -17.24 12.33
N ILE A 726 -112.80 -18.35 12.36
CA ILE A 726 -113.16 -19.61 13.05
C ILE A 726 -113.24 -19.42 14.58
N GLU A 727 -112.31 -18.68 15.20
CA GLU A 727 -112.35 -18.40 16.64
C GLU A 727 -113.54 -17.52 17.04
N ALA A 728 -113.89 -16.52 16.22
CA ALA A 728 -115.08 -15.69 16.43
C ALA A 728 -116.37 -16.51 16.32
N GLN A 729 -116.48 -17.41 15.34
CA GLN A 729 -117.58 -18.37 15.24
C GLN A 729 -117.64 -19.29 16.47
N ASN A 730 -116.51 -19.85 16.90
CA ASN A 730 -116.43 -20.68 18.11
C ASN A 730 -116.80 -19.92 19.39
N LYS A 731 -116.49 -18.63 19.50
CA LYS A 731 -116.89 -17.78 20.63
C LYS A 731 -118.41 -17.58 20.66
N LYS A 732 -119.03 -17.22 19.52
CA LYS A 732 -120.50 -17.13 19.39
C LYS A 732 -121.17 -18.45 19.80
N LEU A 733 -120.66 -19.60 19.32
CA LEU A 733 -121.18 -20.93 19.69
C LEU A 733 -121.07 -21.22 21.20
N ARG A 734 -119.95 -20.85 21.84
CA ARG A 734 -119.78 -21.00 23.30
C ARG A 734 -120.73 -20.10 24.10
N GLU A 735 -120.96 -18.86 23.66
CA GLU A 735 -121.90 -17.93 24.30
C GLU A 735 -123.35 -18.45 24.21
N ILE A 736 -123.77 -18.93 23.03
CA ILE A 736 -125.07 -19.60 22.83
C ILE A 736 -125.21 -20.83 23.75
N SER A 737 -124.19 -21.69 23.81
CA SER A 737 -124.18 -22.88 24.67
C SER A 737 -124.22 -22.54 26.16
N TRP A 738 -123.54 -21.47 26.59
CA TRP A 738 -123.57 -20.99 27.97
C TRP A 738 -124.96 -20.44 28.35
N MET A 739 -125.58 -19.63 27.48
CA MET A 739 -126.95 -19.14 27.68
C MET A 739 -127.96 -20.30 27.78
N GLN A 740 -127.85 -21.30 26.90
CA GLN A 740 -128.68 -22.51 26.92
C GLN A 740 -128.53 -23.29 28.24
N SER A 741 -127.35 -23.31 28.86
CA SER A 741 -127.08 -24.12 30.04
C SER A 741 -127.36 -23.42 31.38
N HIS A 742 -127.27 -22.09 31.43
CA HIS A 742 -127.49 -21.31 32.67
C HIS A 742 -128.78 -20.50 32.70
N ILE A 743 -129.13 -19.78 31.63
CA ILE A 743 -130.27 -18.85 31.65
C ILE A 743 -131.59 -19.59 31.47
N VAL A 744 -131.63 -20.61 30.61
CA VAL A 744 -132.78 -21.51 30.42
C VAL A 744 -133.03 -22.40 31.65
N ARG A 745 -131.95 -22.83 32.32
CA ARG A 745 -132.03 -23.81 33.43
C ARG A 745 -132.68 -23.22 34.69
N ALA A 746 -132.45 -21.95 35.03
CA ALA A 746 -133.02 -21.33 36.23
C ALA A 746 -134.58 -21.24 36.24
N PRO A 747 -135.26 -20.69 35.22
CA PRO A 747 -136.71 -20.71 35.15
C PRO A 747 -137.26 -22.14 35.02
N LEU A 748 -136.59 -23.05 34.29
CA LEU A 748 -137.00 -24.45 34.23
C LEU A 748 -136.89 -25.16 35.60
N SER A 749 -135.81 -24.92 36.36
CA SER A 749 -135.65 -25.45 37.72
C SER A 749 -136.58 -24.78 38.73
N ARG A 750 -136.93 -23.50 38.55
CA ARG A 750 -138.06 -22.88 39.27
C ARG A 750 -139.35 -23.59 38.93
N ILE A 751 -139.68 -23.80 37.66
CA ILE A 751 -140.89 -24.51 37.24
C ILE A 751 -140.91 -25.93 37.85
N MET A 752 -139.83 -26.72 37.77
CA MET A 752 -139.82 -28.06 38.39
C MET A 752 -139.89 -28.03 39.93
N GLY A 753 -139.14 -27.14 40.59
CA GLY A 753 -139.13 -27.04 42.06
C GLY A 753 -140.42 -26.45 42.63
N LEU A 754 -141.08 -25.54 41.91
CA LEU A 754 -142.39 -25.00 42.23
C LEU A 754 -143.51 -25.99 41.88
N VAL A 755 -143.35 -26.80 40.83
CA VAL A 755 -144.21 -27.98 40.58
C VAL A 755 -144.06 -28.99 41.73
N ASN A 756 -142.87 -29.15 42.31
CA ASN A 756 -142.67 -29.96 43.52
C ASN A 756 -143.25 -29.31 44.79
N LEU A 757 -143.13 -27.99 44.99
CA LEU A 757 -143.77 -27.30 46.13
C LEU A 757 -145.31 -27.22 46.01
N LEU A 758 -145.86 -27.24 44.78
CA LEU A 758 -147.27 -27.54 44.48
C LEU A 758 -147.66 -29.01 44.77
N HIS A 759 -146.69 -29.89 45.04
CA HIS A 759 -146.84 -31.35 45.17
C HIS A 759 -146.64 -31.89 46.59
N ASP A 760 -145.74 -31.28 47.38
CA ASP A 760 -145.09 -31.94 48.51
C ASP A 760 -145.83 -31.69 49.83
N THR A 761 -146.83 -32.55 50.09
CA THR A 761 -147.67 -32.60 51.30
C THR A 761 -148.63 -31.43 51.59
N ASN A 762 -149.11 -30.70 50.56
CA ASN A 762 -150.52 -30.22 50.58
C ASN A 762 -150.79 -28.74 50.21
N PRO A 763 -150.83 -27.84 51.21
CA PRO A 763 -151.39 -26.48 51.14
C PRO A 763 -152.65 -26.18 50.27
N ASN A 764 -152.79 -24.93 49.81
CA ASN A 764 -154.09 -24.30 49.45
C ASN A 764 -154.01 -23.41 48.19
N ASN A 765 -155.16 -22.88 47.74
CA ASN A 765 -155.22 -21.59 47.02
C ASN A 765 -154.76 -20.35 47.87
N LYS A 766 -154.01 -20.53 48.98
CA LYS A 766 -153.03 -19.53 49.48
C LYS A 766 -151.84 -19.41 48.52
N GLU A 767 -151.67 -20.45 47.72
CA GLU A 767 -150.46 -20.77 47.01
C GLU A 767 -150.75 -21.27 45.59
N ILE A 768 -151.74 -22.13 45.29
CA ILE A 768 -151.87 -22.59 43.90
C ILE A 768 -152.12 -21.42 42.93
N ALA A 769 -153.03 -20.49 43.23
CA ALA A 769 -153.20 -19.25 42.43
C ALA A 769 -152.03 -18.24 42.57
N GLU A 770 -151.09 -18.44 43.52
CA GLU A 770 -149.88 -17.65 43.76
C GLU A 770 -148.65 -18.27 43.03
N ILE A 771 -148.24 -19.48 43.41
CA ILE A 771 -147.26 -20.38 42.78
C ILE A 771 -147.51 -20.61 41.28
N THR A 772 -148.76 -20.77 40.82
CA THR A 772 -149.05 -20.92 39.37
C THR A 772 -148.60 -19.68 38.58
N GLY A 773 -148.57 -18.50 39.24
CA GLY A 773 -147.99 -17.27 38.70
C GLY A 773 -146.46 -17.26 38.70
N TYR A 774 -145.80 -17.74 39.74
CA TYR A 774 -144.33 -17.92 39.74
C TYR A 774 -143.87 -18.90 38.63
N ILE A 775 -144.69 -19.92 38.33
CA ILE A 775 -144.52 -20.80 37.15
C ILE A 775 -144.72 -20.02 35.85
N GLN A 776 -145.86 -19.34 35.67
CA GLN A 776 -146.16 -18.59 34.43
C GLN A 776 -145.17 -17.46 34.14
N LEU A 777 -144.64 -16.81 35.18
CA LEU A 777 -143.60 -15.80 35.05
C LEU A 777 -142.28 -16.45 34.61
N SER A 778 -141.88 -17.55 35.25
CA SER A 778 -140.71 -18.34 34.81
C SER A 778 -140.89 -18.86 33.38
N ALA A 779 -142.12 -19.18 32.93
CA ALA A 779 -142.42 -19.58 31.56
C ALA A 779 -142.32 -18.42 30.55
N LYS A 780 -142.74 -17.19 30.93
CA LYS A 780 -142.50 -15.99 30.11
C LYS A 780 -141.04 -15.57 30.08
N GLU A 781 -140.31 -15.66 31.20
CA GLU A 781 -138.86 -15.48 31.23
C GLU A 781 -138.18 -16.47 30.27
N LEU A 782 -138.58 -17.75 30.31
CA LEU A 782 -138.05 -18.79 29.44
C LEU A 782 -138.34 -18.51 27.96
N ASP A 783 -139.58 -18.14 27.60
CA ASP A 783 -139.98 -17.83 26.22
C ASP A 783 -139.23 -16.59 25.68
N GLN A 784 -139.08 -15.54 26.49
CA GLN A 784 -138.27 -14.37 26.16
C GLN A 784 -136.79 -14.71 25.97
N VAL A 785 -136.23 -15.59 26.81
CA VAL A 785 -134.84 -16.07 26.67
C VAL A 785 -134.67 -16.89 25.37
N ILE A 786 -135.65 -17.70 24.99
CA ILE A 786 -135.62 -18.46 23.73
C ILE A 786 -135.69 -17.52 22.51
N GLN A 787 -136.56 -16.52 22.52
CA GLN A 787 -136.61 -15.50 21.45
C GLN A 787 -135.26 -14.78 21.31
N ASN A 788 -134.69 -14.30 22.41
CA ASN A 788 -133.40 -13.61 22.41
C ASN A 788 -132.25 -14.48 21.84
N ILE A 789 -132.22 -15.78 22.15
CA ILE A 789 -131.23 -16.72 21.59
C ILE A 789 -131.44 -16.91 20.08
N THR A 790 -132.70 -16.97 19.62
CA THR A 790 -133.05 -17.22 18.22
C THR A 790 -132.67 -16.03 17.34
N ASP A 791 -133.00 -14.80 17.75
CA ASP A 791 -132.62 -13.57 17.05
C ASP A 791 -131.09 -13.40 16.98
N SER A 792 -130.38 -13.83 18.03
CA SER A 792 -128.90 -13.83 18.09
C SER A 792 -128.26 -14.87 17.16
N ALA A 793 -128.98 -15.93 16.77
CA ALA A 793 -128.47 -17.01 15.93
C ALA A 793 -128.66 -16.79 14.43
N PHE A 794 -129.70 -16.04 14.01
CA PHE A 794 -130.04 -15.81 12.60
C PHE A 794 -129.68 -14.42 12.06
N SER A 795 -129.12 -13.55 12.90
CA SER A 795 -128.51 -12.29 12.45
C SER A 795 -127.12 -12.56 11.84
N ASN A 796 -127.09 -12.76 10.51
CA ASN A 796 -125.88 -13.01 9.71
C ASN A 796 -124.79 -11.93 9.89
#